data_AF-A0A2G2MPN5-F1
#
_entry.id   AF-A0A2G2MPN5-F1
#
_cell.length_a   1.000
_cell.length_b   1.000
_cell.length_c   1.000
_cell.angle_alpha   90.00
_cell.angle_beta   90.00
_cell.angle_gamma   90.00
#
_symmetry.space_group_name_H-M   'P 1'
#
loop_
_entity.id
_entity.type
_entity.pdbx_description
1 polymer ?
#
loop_
_entity_poly.entity_id
_entity_poly.type
_entity_poly.pdbx_seq_one_letter_code
_entity_poly.pdbx_strand_id
1 'polypeptide(L)'
;MIHNEPFFILDYNIITILHRINMHSYIGIHHFLPKTNYQPLETLIPLIDQTLADQNAEEIIEEAYFEQFKENVLHCMEVYYKLMGIDEEVIAGKGRVEPRGVLPRYTESLLTYFQELEKQLPASREIKVLEYSGVTTIKIRYKYTDSVIKKIIKLGLKDPKVLEDPLKVFLKGGVLHDLIGMLFVCAYPYEKEWVARTLYNYFEYDNRTDDHLLYGFYRVEKKSGYRGLHCDHTLFNPRFDAAVSGENETIADDPNTIFTLLEPGDSNREVLRKLKNYFNIEIQLHTTFESLWSSMEHTNNYNIQAKGSGRNAKITVQWKLLSEAMQNIEEQFERLQIDTEQARFEVLHHEENLPVKAILDSLGSQSYPLYEASVKKVEDLEDLLISHEISRQDYVQQLQTQVKTIDAFALAQKDLTVQTIFRVQSAFIYFGLANQREYFNAEDIRQFVKKALSSYANISTFLSSHPEICKGDLLNIVVVFRYLYLAHKYGMGLMNPPKEIFEDEEVPAVSYEKSLSFFRKALSILNSLGEEETGYLKLDSAYSLKIIYQYDMFAREWELFNKESDSSQSADIAGNICKFRERFLTASLPEQFTTLLESHKIKNIGFVVKFYTALVWHDHLEPMDALKQIIKYSAYDKIKASDLFYYELAAYKVFMLKEGISVSDAVTLEHAKNYHRKNMIQLLFRIKRSEPVYKFHKARLDFEGLTQTRFKIDHFSETISQEI
;
A
#
# COMPACT_ATOMS: atom_id res chain seq x y z
N MET A 1 -61.11 2.44 -16.14
CA MET A 1 -61.86 3.61 -15.65
C MET A 1 -60.93 4.41 -14.77
N ILE A 2 -60.98 5.74 -14.89
CA ILE A 2 -60.16 6.78 -14.20
C ILE A 2 -58.80 6.98 -14.92
N HIS A 3 -58.61 7.90 -15.88
CA HIS A 3 -58.65 9.40 -15.90
C HIS A 3 -57.75 10.00 -14.79
N ASN A 4 -56.78 10.90 -14.98
CA ASN A 4 -56.46 11.89 -16.02
C ASN A 4 -54.96 12.30 -15.89
N GLU A 5 -54.31 12.56 -17.04
CA GLU A 5 -53.11 13.44 -17.18
C GLU A 5 -53.51 14.94 -17.08
N PRO A 6 -52.72 16.00 -17.43
CA PRO A 6 -51.29 16.14 -17.80
C PRO A 6 -50.56 17.43 -17.25
N PHE A 7 -49.23 17.52 -17.48
CA PHE A 7 -48.43 18.66 -18.03
C PHE A 7 -46.99 18.81 -17.46
N PHE A 8 -46.00 18.27 -18.20
CA PHE A 8 -44.88 18.92 -18.92
C PHE A 8 -44.05 20.10 -18.32
N ILE A 9 -42.73 19.89 -18.08
CA ILE A 9 -41.54 20.42 -18.82
C ILE A 9 -40.26 20.50 -17.96
N LEU A 10 -39.23 19.78 -18.44
CA LEU A 10 -37.76 19.94 -18.45
C LEU A 10 -36.93 20.50 -17.27
N ASP A 11 -35.90 19.68 -17.00
CA ASP A 11 -34.47 20.01 -16.92
C ASP A 11 -33.74 20.33 -15.59
N TYR A 12 -32.51 19.79 -15.58
CA TYR A 12 -31.32 20.09 -14.78
C TYR A 12 -31.08 19.37 -13.43
N ASN A 13 -29.94 18.65 -13.45
CA ASN A 13 -29.06 18.27 -12.35
C ASN A 13 -29.32 16.96 -11.60
N ILE A 14 -29.04 15.85 -12.29
CA ILE A 14 -28.31 14.72 -11.70
C ILE A 14 -26.83 15.15 -11.56
N ILE A 15 -26.57 16.12 -10.68
CA ILE A 15 -25.25 16.52 -10.18
C ILE A 15 -25.42 16.91 -8.72
N THR A 16 -25.72 15.95 -7.84
CA THR A 16 -25.54 16.10 -6.39
C THR A 16 -25.48 14.76 -5.65
N ILE A 17 -24.71 13.78 -6.15
CA ILE A 17 -24.37 12.57 -5.36
C ILE A 17 -22.85 12.44 -5.11
N LEU A 18 -22.03 13.37 -5.62
CA LEU A 18 -20.57 13.32 -5.49
C LEU A 18 -19.94 14.65 -5.03
N HIS A 19 -20.57 15.34 -4.08
CA HIS A 19 -19.90 16.38 -3.30
C HIS A 19 -20.24 16.17 -1.83
N ARG A 20 -19.19 16.00 -1.02
CA ARG A 20 -19.19 15.65 0.40
C ARG A 20 -19.36 14.15 0.69
N ILE A 21 -18.28 13.39 0.49
CA ILE A 21 -17.88 12.46 1.55
C ILE A 21 -17.53 13.36 2.73
N ASN A 22 -18.54 13.68 3.54
CA ASN A 22 -18.30 14.26 4.85
C ASN A 22 -17.43 13.23 5.58
N MET A 23 -16.16 13.55 5.81
CA MET A 23 -15.52 13.08 7.02
C MET A 23 -16.38 13.61 8.16
N HIS A 24 -17.31 12.78 8.63
CA HIS A 24 -17.86 13.01 9.94
C HIS A 24 -16.72 12.62 10.89
N SER A 25 -15.91 13.60 11.30
CA SER A 25 -15.26 13.51 12.61
C SER A 25 -16.39 13.22 13.58
N TYR A 26 -16.56 11.96 13.97
CA TYR A 26 -17.68 11.56 14.79
C TYR A 26 -17.43 12.08 16.20
N ILE A 27 -17.83 13.32 16.45
CA ILE A 27 -18.07 13.83 17.80
C ILE A 27 -19.39 13.20 18.25
N GLY A 28 -19.24 12.06 18.92
CA GLY A 28 -20.24 11.51 19.82
C GLY A 28 -21.48 10.87 19.21
N ILE A 29 -22.03 9.95 20.02
CA ILE A 29 -23.37 9.33 20.01
C ILE A 29 -23.35 7.86 19.49
N HIS A 30 -23.17 6.86 20.32
CA HIS A 30 -24.24 6.32 21.15
C HIS A 30 -23.62 5.46 22.25
N HIS A 31 -23.24 6.11 23.33
CA HIS A 31 -23.79 5.76 24.63
C HIS A 31 -24.05 7.11 25.29
N PHE A 32 -25.06 7.20 26.15
CA PHE A 32 -25.06 8.25 27.17
C PHE A 32 -23.62 8.31 27.70
N LEU A 33 -22.82 9.32 27.35
CA LEU A 33 -21.57 9.55 28.07
C LEU A 33 -22.06 9.91 29.47
N PRO A 34 -21.97 9.01 30.47
CA PRO A 34 -22.33 9.43 31.80
C PRO A 34 -21.42 10.62 32.08
N LYS A 35 -22.01 11.79 32.37
CA LYS A 35 -21.24 12.93 32.85
C LYS A 35 -20.38 12.38 33.99
N THR A 36 -19.07 12.38 33.79
CA THR A 36 -18.17 11.68 34.70
C THR A 36 -18.21 12.46 36.01
N ASN A 37 -18.86 11.89 37.01
CA ASN A 37 -19.02 12.55 38.30
C ASN A 37 -17.78 12.25 39.13
N TYR A 38 -16.74 13.08 38.98
CA TYR A 38 -15.51 12.96 39.75
C TYR A 38 -15.83 13.05 41.25
N GLN A 39 -15.24 12.15 42.02
CA GLN A 39 -15.41 12.08 43.46
C GLN A 39 -14.08 12.37 44.18
N PRO A 40 -14.10 12.79 45.45
CA PRO A 40 -12.89 12.90 46.28
C PRO A 40 -12.11 11.58 46.30
N LEU A 41 -10.78 11.65 46.40
CA LEU A 41 -9.91 10.46 46.30
C LEU A 41 -10.24 9.39 47.35
N GLU A 42 -10.66 9.80 48.54
CA GLU A 42 -11.02 8.91 49.65
C GLU A 42 -12.20 7.99 49.28
N THR A 43 -13.08 8.46 48.39
CA THR A 43 -14.22 7.69 47.92
C THR A 43 -13.84 6.63 46.88
N LEU A 44 -12.61 6.64 46.38
CA LEU A 44 -12.09 5.59 45.50
C LEU A 44 -11.64 4.36 46.29
N ILE A 45 -11.41 4.47 47.60
CA ILE A 45 -10.92 3.37 48.45
C ILE A 45 -11.78 2.10 48.30
N PRO A 46 -13.13 2.16 48.40
CA PRO A 46 -13.96 0.96 48.21
C PRO A 46 -13.82 0.32 46.82
N LEU A 47 -13.60 1.13 45.78
CA LEU A 47 -13.39 0.62 44.42
C LEU A 47 -12.00 -0.01 44.26
N ILE A 48 -10.98 0.56 44.90
CA ILE A 48 -9.63 -0.01 44.97
C ILE A 48 -9.67 -1.35 45.71
N ASP A 49 -10.31 -1.40 46.87
CA ASP A 49 -10.47 -2.62 47.67
C ASP A 49 -11.20 -3.73 46.90
N GLN A 50 -12.31 -3.38 46.24
CA GLN A 50 -13.02 -4.33 45.38
C GLN A 50 -12.14 -4.80 44.22
N THR A 51 -11.35 -3.92 43.62
CA THR A 51 -10.48 -4.27 42.49
C THR A 51 -9.29 -5.15 42.92
N LEU A 52 -8.76 -4.94 44.13
CA LEU A 52 -7.74 -5.79 44.74
C LEU A 52 -8.29 -7.20 44.99
N ALA A 53 -9.50 -7.29 45.55
CA ALA A 53 -10.20 -8.55 45.76
C ALA A 53 -10.48 -9.27 44.43
N ASP A 54 -11.00 -8.56 43.43
CA ASP A 54 -11.30 -9.11 42.09
C ASP A 54 -10.04 -9.62 41.35
N GLN A 55 -8.86 -9.13 41.71
CA GLN A 55 -7.58 -9.54 41.14
C GLN A 55 -6.79 -10.52 42.04
N ASN A 56 -7.41 -11.03 43.11
CA ASN A 56 -6.79 -11.92 44.09
C ASN A 56 -5.47 -11.37 44.66
N ALA A 57 -5.41 -10.07 44.95
CA ALA A 57 -4.19 -9.42 45.43
C ALA A 57 -3.64 -10.05 46.72
N GLU A 58 -4.50 -10.54 47.60
CA GLU A 58 -4.15 -11.21 48.87
C GLU A 58 -3.38 -12.53 48.66
N GLU A 59 -3.51 -13.18 47.50
CA GLU A 59 -2.74 -14.39 47.17
C GLU A 59 -1.34 -14.08 46.62
N ILE A 60 -1.10 -12.82 46.23
CA ILE A 60 0.10 -12.38 45.51
C ILE A 60 0.99 -11.51 46.39
N ILE A 61 0.41 -10.64 47.22
CA ILE A 61 1.11 -9.71 48.10
C ILE A 61 1.14 -10.29 49.51
N GLU A 62 2.32 -10.32 50.14
CA GLU A 62 2.44 -10.69 51.55
C GLU A 62 1.65 -9.71 52.43
N GLU A 63 0.93 -10.25 53.43
CA GLU A 63 0.03 -9.49 54.32
C GLU A 63 0.67 -8.21 54.92
N ALA A 64 1.96 -8.27 55.25
CA ALA A 64 2.73 -7.16 55.81
C ALA A 64 2.90 -5.96 54.86
N TYR A 65 2.76 -6.14 53.55
CA TYR A 65 2.94 -5.10 52.53
C TYR A 65 1.63 -4.68 51.85
N PHE A 66 0.50 -5.29 52.22
CA PHE A 66 -0.79 -5.04 51.56
C PHE A 66 -1.28 -3.59 51.74
N GLU A 67 -1.18 -3.05 52.95
CA GLU A 67 -1.53 -1.65 53.23
C GLU A 67 -0.60 -0.67 52.52
N GLN A 68 0.71 -0.94 52.50
CA GLN A 68 1.68 -0.13 51.75
C GLN A 68 1.38 -0.14 50.24
N PHE A 69 1.00 -1.30 49.69
CA PHE A 69 0.60 -1.40 48.29
C PHE A 69 -0.63 -0.55 47.98
N LYS A 70 -1.65 -0.61 48.85
CA LYS A 70 -2.87 0.19 48.74
C LYS A 70 -2.57 1.70 48.82
N GLU A 71 -1.70 2.13 49.73
CA GLU A 71 -1.21 3.51 49.79
C GLU A 71 -0.51 3.90 48.50
N ASN A 72 0.38 3.08 47.95
CA ASN A 72 1.08 3.40 46.71
C ASN A 72 0.11 3.53 45.52
N VAL A 73 -0.95 2.71 45.46
CA VAL A 73 -2.03 2.86 44.47
C VAL A 73 -2.75 4.20 44.64
N LEU A 74 -3.06 4.62 45.88
CA LEU A 74 -3.67 5.92 46.16
C LEU A 74 -2.78 7.09 45.72
N HIS A 75 -1.47 7.03 46.00
CA HIS A 75 -0.51 8.03 45.54
C HIS A 75 -0.46 8.12 44.01
N CYS A 76 -0.57 7.00 43.29
CA CYS A 76 -0.71 7.02 41.83
C CYS A 76 -2.02 7.71 41.39
N MET A 77 -3.12 7.51 42.12
CA MET A 77 -4.39 8.16 41.83
C MET A 77 -4.37 9.66 42.14
N GLU A 78 -3.65 10.10 43.18
CA GLU A 78 -3.38 11.52 43.45
C GLU A 78 -2.68 12.19 42.27
N VAL A 79 -1.62 11.56 41.76
CA VAL A 79 -0.91 12.08 40.57
C VAL A 79 -1.82 12.08 39.34
N TYR A 80 -2.61 11.04 39.12
CA TYR A 80 -3.59 11.01 38.04
C TYR A 80 -4.63 12.15 38.16
N TYR A 81 -5.15 12.40 39.36
CA TYR A 81 -6.08 13.52 39.62
C TYR A 81 -5.43 14.87 39.34
N LYS A 82 -4.16 15.03 39.70
CA LYS A 82 -3.37 16.24 39.41
C LYS A 82 -3.13 16.41 37.91
N LEU A 83 -2.79 15.35 37.18
CA LEU A 83 -2.64 15.36 35.71
C LEU A 83 -3.96 15.73 35.02
N MET A 84 -5.08 15.23 35.54
CA MET A 84 -6.42 15.57 35.08
C MET A 84 -6.83 17.00 35.46
N GLY A 85 -6.32 17.55 36.56
CA GLY A 85 -6.80 18.82 37.12
C GLY A 85 -8.18 18.67 37.76
N ILE A 86 -8.38 17.58 38.50
CA ILE A 86 -9.59 17.36 39.30
C ILE A 86 -9.36 18.01 40.67
N ASP A 87 -10.01 19.14 40.90
CA ASP A 87 -10.00 19.88 42.15
C ASP A 87 -11.40 19.91 42.79
N GLU A 88 -11.53 20.64 43.90
CA GLU A 88 -12.81 20.80 44.60
C GLU A 88 -13.90 21.42 43.72
N GLU A 89 -13.54 22.30 42.78
CA GLU A 89 -14.50 22.93 41.86
C GLU A 89 -15.06 21.88 40.87
N VAL A 90 -14.19 21.06 40.29
CA VAL A 90 -14.59 19.97 39.39
C VAL A 90 -15.48 18.96 40.10
N ILE A 91 -15.13 18.57 41.32
CA ILE A 91 -15.90 17.63 42.15
C ILE A 91 -17.26 18.23 42.53
N ALA A 92 -17.28 19.47 43.02
CA ALA A 92 -18.51 20.17 43.40
C ALA A 92 -19.43 20.42 42.19
N GLY A 93 -18.85 20.56 41.00
CA GLY A 93 -19.55 20.71 39.73
C GLY A 93 -20.40 19.51 39.33
N LYS A 94 -20.22 18.33 39.95
CA LYS A 94 -21.00 17.10 39.69
C LYS A 94 -21.18 16.79 38.20
N GLY A 95 -20.07 16.85 37.46
CA GLY A 95 -20.03 16.62 36.00
C GLY A 95 -20.52 17.78 35.14
N ARG A 96 -20.66 18.99 35.70
CA ARG A 96 -20.93 20.24 34.95
C ARG A 96 -19.67 21.05 34.66
N VAL A 97 -18.61 20.85 35.45
CA VAL A 97 -17.31 21.48 35.28
C VAL A 97 -16.36 20.41 34.74
N GLU A 98 -15.70 20.70 33.63
CA GLU A 98 -14.75 19.79 33.00
C GLU A 98 -13.34 20.00 33.57
N PRO A 99 -12.58 18.93 33.81
CA PRO A 99 -11.21 19.02 34.30
C PRO A 99 -10.27 19.63 33.24
N ARG A 100 -9.40 20.57 33.64
CA ARG A 100 -8.52 21.34 32.74
C ARG A 100 -7.02 21.17 33.03
N GLY A 101 -6.64 20.01 33.56
CA GLY A 101 -5.24 19.67 33.80
C GLY A 101 -4.43 19.44 32.52
N VAL A 102 -3.17 19.08 32.72
CA VAL A 102 -2.19 18.83 31.64
C VAL A 102 -2.69 17.77 30.65
N LEU A 103 -3.24 16.66 31.16
CA LEU A 103 -3.65 15.53 30.34
C LEU A 103 -4.86 15.86 29.43
N PRO A 104 -5.99 16.40 29.94
CA PRO A 104 -7.08 16.88 29.08
C PRO A 104 -6.62 17.87 28.02
N ARG A 105 -5.86 18.91 28.41
CA ARG A 105 -5.38 19.95 27.49
C ARG A 105 -4.50 19.37 26.37
N TYR A 106 -3.61 18.44 26.69
CA TYR A 106 -2.78 17.77 25.67
C TYR A 106 -3.64 16.96 24.68
N THR A 107 -4.59 16.18 25.19
CA THR A 107 -5.48 15.37 24.32
C THR A 107 -6.44 16.21 23.48
N GLU A 108 -6.96 17.31 24.01
CA GLU A 108 -7.77 18.29 23.25
C GLU A 108 -6.94 18.98 22.16
N SER A 109 -5.67 19.27 22.46
CA SER A 109 -4.76 19.86 21.49
C SER A 109 -4.45 18.88 20.35
N LEU A 110 -4.24 17.58 20.65
CA LEU A 110 -4.10 16.53 19.62
C LEU A 110 -5.35 16.44 18.74
N LEU A 111 -6.54 16.43 19.35
CA LEU A 111 -7.81 16.42 18.62
C LEU A 111 -7.92 17.64 17.70
N THR A 112 -7.65 18.83 18.22
CA THR A 112 -7.74 20.06 17.45
C THR A 112 -6.72 20.08 16.32
N TYR A 113 -5.51 19.56 16.54
CA TYR A 113 -4.49 19.44 15.50
C TYR A 113 -4.99 18.64 14.29
N PHE A 114 -5.53 17.42 14.51
CA PHE A 114 -6.07 16.62 13.41
C PHE A 114 -7.33 17.23 12.76
N GLN A 115 -8.17 17.93 13.52
CA GLN A 115 -9.32 18.68 12.97
C GLN A 115 -8.91 19.90 12.14
N GLU A 116 -7.81 20.57 12.51
CA GLU A 116 -7.27 21.68 11.73
C GLU A 116 -6.65 21.18 10.42
N LEU A 117 -5.97 20.01 10.45
CA LEU A 117 -5.44 19.37 9.24
C LEU A 117 -6.52 19.06 8.21
N GLU A 118 -7.70 18.63 8.65
CA GLU A 118 -8.86 18.38 7.77
C GLU A 118 -9.36 19.65 7.06
N LYS A 119 -9.24 20.82 7.70
CA LYS A 119 -9.80 22.08 7.19
C LYS A 119 -8.83 22.87 6.31
N GLN A 120 -7.54 22.55 6.36
CA GLN A 120 -6.51 23.28 5.64
C GLN A 120 -6.29 22.67 4.26
N LEU A 121 -6.16 23.52 3.22
CA LEU A 121 -5.54 23.09 1.96
C LEU A 121 -4.11 22.67 2.28
N PRO A 122 -3.72 21.40 2.11
CA PRO A 122 -2.48 20.91 2.70
C PRO A 122 -1.25 21.59 2.10
N ALA A 123 -0.49 22.28 2.94
CA ALA A 123 0.75 22.95 2.54
C ALA A 123 1.92 21.96 2.39
N SER A 124 1.93 20.85 3.14
CA SER A 124 2.95 19.81 3.08
C SER A 124 2.46 18.54 2.38
N ARG A 125 3.41 17.74 1.90
CA ARG A 125 3.14 16.52 1.12
C ARG A 125 2.56 15.41 2.00
N GLU A 126 2.94 15.38 3.26
CA GLU A 126 2.63 14.39 4.28
C GLU A 126 1.18 14.54 4.80
N ILE A 127 0.67 15.77 4.85
CA ILE A 127 -0.73 16.07 5.21
C ILE A 127 -1.69 15.59 4.12
N LYS A 128 -1.33 15.78 2.83
CA LYS A 128 -2.13 15.26 1.70
C LYS A 128 -2.31 13.74 1.78
N VAL A 129 -1.27 13.00 2.19
CA VAL A 129 -1.34 11.53 2.21
C VAL A 129 -2.37 11.04 3.22
N LEU A 130 -2.52 11.70 4.38
CA LEU A 130 -3.54 11.34 5.36
C LEU A 130 -4.96 11.69 4.87
N GLU A 131 -5.13 12.83 4.20
CA GLU A 131 -6.41 13.26 3.58
C GLU A 131 -6.91 12.26 2.52
N TYR A 132 -6.00 11.66 1.74
CA TYR A 132 -6.34 10.66 0.71
C TYR A 132 -6.26 9.21 1.19
N SER A 133 -5.82 8.97 2.43
CA SER A 133 -5.91 7.64 3.05
C SER A 133 -7.35 7.46 3.51
N GLY A 134 -8.06 6.38 3.16
CA GLY A 134 -9.47 6.16 3.55
C GLY A 134 -9.71 5.96 5.05
N VAL A 135 -8.93 6.63 5.90
CA VAL A 135 -9.26 6.91 7.30
C VAL A 135 -10.58 7.67 7.34
N THR A 136 -11.60 7.02 7.87
CA THR A 136 -12.94 7.59 8.02
C THR A 136 -13.15 8.21 9.40
N THR A 137 -12.37 7.78 10.40
CA THR A 137 -12.52 8.26 11.77
C THR A 137 -11.20 8.19 12.53
N ILE A 138 -10.90 9.23 13.29
CA ILE A 138 -9.84 9.26 14.30
C ILE A 138 -10.50 9.47 15.66
N LYS A 139 -10.29 8.53 16.59
CA LYS A 139 -10.78 8.62 17.98
C LYS A 139 -9.58 8.84 18.89
N ILE A 140 -9.58 9.93 19.65
CA ILE A 140 -8.53 10.25 20.63
C ILE A 140 -9.17 10.25 22.01
N ARG A 141 -8.55 9.58 22.97
CA ARG A 141 -9.01 9.55 24.36
C ARG A 141 -7.85 9.43 25.33
N TYR A 142 -8.06 9.91 26.55
CA TYR A 142 -7.34 9.41 27.72
C TYR A 142 -8.18 8.34 28.45
N LYS A 143 -7.51 7.54 29.29
CA LYS A 143 -8.12 6.42 30.00
C LYS A 143 -8.99 6.89 31.18
N TYR A 144 -10.15 6.26 31.41
CA TYR A 144 -11.04 6.59 32.52
C TYR A 144 -10.49 6.15 33.90
N THR A 145 -10.90 6.84 34.96
CA THR A 145 -10.42 6.63 36.35
C THR A 145 -10.51 5.16 36.80
N ASP A 146 -11.63 4.48 36.56
CA ASP A 146 -11.81 3.08 36.95
C ASP A 146 -10.86 2.13 36.20
N SER A 147 -10.59 2.44 34.94
CA SER A 147 -9.70 1.68 34.05
C SER A 147 -8.23 1.93 34.38
N VAL A 148 -7.91 3.13 34.87
CA VAL A 148 -6.60 3.48 35.43
C VAL A 148 -6.33 2.69 36.71
N ILE A 149 -7.26 2.71 37.69
CA ILE A 149 -7.15 1.93 38.94
C ILE A 149 -6.89 0.44 38.64
N LYS A 150 -7.73 -0.17 37.79
CA LYS A 150 -7.58 -1.59 37.40
C LYS A 150 -6.21 -1.89 36.80
N LYS A 151 -5.70 -1.00 35.95
CA LYS A 151 -4.43 -1.20 35.25
C LYS A 151 -3.23 -0.95 36.17
N ILE A 152 -3.28 0.04 37.06
CA ILE A 152 -2.23 0.30 38.07
C ILE A 152 -2.10 -0.89 39.02
N ILE A 153 -3.22 -1.36 39.59
CA ILE A 153 -3.22 -2.56 40.47
C ILE A 153 -2.61 -3.74 39.72
N LYS A 154 -3.05 -3.99 38.49
CA LYS A 154 -2.51 -5.10 37.68
C LYS A 154 -1.01 -4.99 37.42
N LEU A 155 -0.51 -3.78 37.17
CA LEU A 155 0.91 -3.52 36.92
C LEU A 155 1.71 -3.65 38.21
N GLY A 156 1.23 -3.10 39.33
CA GLY A 156 1.84 -3.23 40.64
C GLY A 156 1.86 -4.67 41.16
N LEU A 157 0.81 -5.46 40.92
CA LEU A 157 0.80 -6.89 41.29
C LEU A 157 1.85 -7.69 40.52
N LYS A 158 2.24 -7.23 39.32
CA LYS A 158 3.31 -7.84 38.53
C LYS A 158 4.69 -7.37 39.02
N ASP A 159 4.82 -6.09 39.37
CA ASP A 159 6.05 -5.50 39.90
C ASP A 159 5.69 -4.33 40.86
N PRO A 160 5.75 -4.53 42.18
CA PRO A 160 5.35 -3.51 43.15
C PRO A 160 6.19 -2.22 43.08
N LYS A 161 7.46 -2.32 42.65
CA LYS A 161 8.39 -1.18 42.57
C LYS A 161 7.92 -0.10 41.61
N VAL A 162 7.11 -0.49 40.64
CA VAL A 162 6.51 0.43 39.67
C VAL A 162 5.66 1.51 40.34
N LEU A 163 5.08 1.22 41.50
CA LEU A 163 4.24 2.17 42.24
C LEU A 163 5.04 3.11 43.16
N GLU A 164 6.36 2.92 43.30
CA GLU A 164 7.23 3.74 44.14
C GLU A 164 7.53 5.12 43.53
N ASP A 165 7.38 5.26 42.20
CA ASP A 165 7.47 6.54 41.47
C ASP A 165 6.16 6.82 40.72
N PRO A 166 5.14 7.36 41.42
CA PRO A 166 3.79 7.47 40.91
C PRO A 166 3.66 8.29 39.62
N LEU A 167 4.49 9.34 39.45
CA LEU A 167 4.44 10.19 38.26
C LEU A 167 5.02 9.48 37.03
N LYS A 168 6.15 8.78 37.20
CA LYS A 168 6.79 8.06 36.10
C LYS A 168 5.91 6.95 35.51
N VAL A 169 4.97 6.41 36.27
CA VAL A 169 3.97 5.44 35.76
C VAL A 169 3.24 5.97 34.52
N PHE A 170 2.89 7.27 34.52
CA PHE A 170 2.02 7.91 33.53
C PHE A 170 2.77 8.60 32.39
N LEU A 171 4.07 8.86 32.55
CA LEU A 171 4.88 9.60 31.59
C LEU A 171 5.60 8.68 30.59
N LYS A 172 6.33 9.29 29.64
CA LYS A 172 7.18 8.62 28.67
C LYS A 172 8.14 7.64 29.36
N GLY A 173 8.26 6.43 28.80
CA GLY A 173 9.04 5.34 29.40
C GLY A 173 8.39 4.68 30.64
N GLY A 174 7.22 5.17 31.07
CA GLY A 174 6.39 4.55 32.11
C GLY A 174 5.71 3.27 31.66
N VAL A 175 5.24 2.49 32.63
CA VAL A 175 4.58 1.19 32.41
C VAL A 175 3.16 1.32 31.82
N LEU A 176 2.50 2.48 32.00
CA LEU A 176 1.15 2.73 31.53
C LEU A 176 1.18 3.44 30.17
N HIS A 177 1.59 2.72 29.12
CA HIS A 177 1.69 3.25 27.75
C HIS A 177 0.34 3.62 27.11
N ASP A 178 -0.76 3.03 27.58
CA ASP A 178 -2.12 3.22 27.07
C ASP A 178 -2.92 4.30 27.85
N LEU A 179 -2.23 5.24 28.50
CA LEU A 179 -2.88 6.38 29.16
C LEU A 179 -3.60 7.26 28.14
N ILE A 180 -2.93 7.54 27.01
CA ILE A 180 -3.50 8.20 25.84
C ILE A 180 -3.61 7.16 24.73
N GLY A 181 -4.81 6.99 24.19
CA GLY A 181 -5.09 6.07 23.10
C GLY A 181 -5.65 6.82 21.88
N MET A 182 -5.10 6.50 20.72
CA MET A 182 -5.58 6.96 19.42
C MET A 182 -6.01 5.77 18.57
N LEU A 183 -7.22 5.80 18.03
CA LEU A 183 -7.75 4.78 17.12
C LEU A 183 -8.07 5.40 15.76
N PHE A 184 -7.40 4.94 14.72
CA PHE A 184 -7.71 5.28 13.34
C PHE A 184 -8.54 4.14 12.73
N VAL A 185 -9.70 4.50 12.17
CA VAL A 185 -10.62 3.56 11.52
C VAL A 185 -10.52 3.75 10.01
N CYS A 186 -10.07 2.72 9.32
CA CYS A 186 -9.94 2.68 7.87
C CYS A 186 -11.24 2.15 7.24
N ALA A 187 -11.58 2.66 6.06
CA ALA A 187 -12.70 2.17 5.29
C ALA A 187 -12.45 0.73 4.84
N TYR A 188 -11.22 0.42 4.42
CA TYR A 188 -10.88 -0.88 3.83
C TYR A 188 -9.67 -1.56 4.48
N PRO A 189 -9.62 -2.92 4.47
CA PRO A 189 -8.52 -3.67 5.08
C PRO A 189 -7.13 -3.32 4.55
N TYR A 190 -6.99 -3.14 3.23
CA TYR A 190 -5.69 -2.85 2.60
C TYR A 190 -5.11 -1.48 3.01
N GLU A 191 -5.95 -0.54 3.44
CA GLU A 191 -5.54 0.82 3.83
C GLU A 191 -4.77 0.84 5.15
N LYS A 192 -4.99 -0.12 6.04
CA LYS A 192 -4.33 -0.17 7.36
C LYS A 192 -2.80 -0.12 7.23
N GLU A 193 -2.25 -0.80 6.23
CA GLU A 193 -0.80 -0.79 5.99
C GLU A 193 -0.29 0.57 5.51
N TRP A 194 -1.09 1.26 4.70
CA TRP A 194 -0.76 2.60 4.18
C TRP A 194 -0.88 3.68 5.24
N VAL A 195 -1.90 3.59 6.08
CA VAL A 195 -2.09 4.49 7.22
C VAL A 195 -0.93 4.31 8.20
N ALA A 196 -0.54 3.08 8.53
CA ALA A 196 0.64 2.82 9.37
C ALA A 196 1.92 3.48 8.81
N ARG A 197 2.17 3.41 7.50
CA ARG A 197 3.28 4.11 6.84
C ARG A 197 3.21 5.62 7.04
N THR A 198 2.03 6.18 6.85
CA THR A 198 1.80 7.63 6.88
C THR A 198 1.94 8.20 8.29
N LEU A 199 1.48 7.45 9.29
CA LEU A 199 1.57 7.83 10.70
C LEU A 199 3.01 7.96 11.19
N TYR A 200 3.97 7.33 10.52
CA TYR A 200 5.38 7.63 10.74
C TYR A 200 5.61 9.15 10.67
N ASN A 201 5.09 9.88 9.69
CA ASN A 201 5.34 11.33 9.59
C ASN A 201 4.83 12.17 10.77
N TYR A 202 3.92 11.62 11.58
CA TYR A 202 3.27 12.28 12.71
C TYR A 202 3.85 11.84 14.07
N PHE A 203 4.41 10.63 14.12
CA PHE A 203 4.81 9.99 15.36
C PHE A 203 6.25 9.46 15.32
N GLU A 204 6.90 9.52 16.47
CA GLU A 204 8.16 8.83 16.74
C GLU A 204 7.88 7.55 17.52
N TYR A 205 8.52 6.46 17.13
CA TYR A 205 8.45 5.17 17.81
C TYR A 205 9.68 4.33 17.46
N ASP A 206 10.07 3.45 18.38
CA ASP A 206 11.22 2.56 18.20
C ASP A 206 10.95 1.58 17.05
N ASN A 207 11.85 1.58 16.07
CA ASN A 207 11.81 0.64 14.95
C ASN A 207 12.11 -0.78 15.46
N ARG A 208 11.09 -1.49 15.94
CA ARG A 208 11.20 -2.93 16.18
C ARG A 208 11.09 -3.65 14.84
N THR A 209 12.15 -4.38 14.48
CA THR A 209 12.34 -5.03 13.18
C THR A 209 11.84 -6.45 13.11
N ASP A 210 11.05 -6.91 14.07
CA ASP A 210 10.53 -8.29 14.04
C ASP A 210 9.55 -8.48 12.87
N ASP A 211 9.55 -9.67 12.29
CA ASP A 211 8.81 -10.10 11.08
C ASP A 211 7.27 -9.95 11.14
N HIS A 212 6.75 -9.36 12.22
CA HIS A 212 5.33 -9.10 12.47
C HIS A 212 5.00 -7.60 12.62
N LEU A 213 6.01 -6.73 12.55
CA LEU A 213 5.91 -5.30 12.82
C LEU A 213 5.91 -4.49 11.52
N LEU A 214 4.75 -3.92 11.20
CA LEU A 214 4.56 -3.04 10.06
C LEU A 214 4.77 -1.58 10.53
N TYR A 215 5.98 -1.05 10.41
CA TYR A 215 6.34 0.31 10.90
C TYR A 215 6.09 0.49 12.40
N GLY A 216 6.59 -0.42 13.23
CA GLY A 216 6.34 -0.37 14.68
C GLY A 216 4.94 -0.86 15.11
N PHE A 217 4.03 -1.14 14.16
CA PHE A 217 2.73 -1.73 14.46
C PHE A 217 2.77 -3.25 14.50
N TYR A 218 2.33 -3.89 15.59
CA TYR A 218 2.16 -5.34 15.68
C TYR A 218 0.70 -5.74 15.51
N ARG A 219 0.48 -6.92 14.93
CA ARG A 219 -0.86 -7.51 14.84
C ARG A 219 -1.25 -8.10 16.18
N VAL A 220 -2.39 -7.66 16.70
CA VAL A 220 -2.99 -8.22 17.92
C VAL A 220 -4.14 -9.12 17.54
N GLU A 221 -4.02 -10.40 17.90
CA GLU A 221 -5.12 -11.36 17.80
C GLU A 221 -5.38 -12.03 19.15
N LYS A 222 -6.63 -12.01 19.62
CA LYS A 222 -7.00 -12.65 20.88
C LYS A 222 -7.91 -13.84 20.64
N LYS A 223 -7.92 -14.79 21.59
CA LYS A 223 -8.84 -15.94 21.60
C LYS A 223 -10.31 -15.55 21.49
N SER A 224 -10.69 -14.33 21.93
CA SER A 224 -12.04 -13.81 21.78
C SER A 224 -12.43 -13.44 20.35
N GLY A 225 -11.47 -13.34 19.41
CA GLY A 225 -11.71 -12.81 18.07
C GLY A 225 -11.31 -11.34 17.89
N TYR A 226 -10.74 -10.68 18.91
CA TYR A 226 -10.22 -9.32 18.76
C TYR A 226 -9.09 -9.29 17.75
N ARG A 227 -9.13 -8.31 16.84
CA ARG A 227 -8.11 -8.06 15.81
C ARG A 227 -7.84 -6.56 15.68
N GLY A 228 -6.60 -6.21 15.35
CA GLY A 228 -6.18 -4.84 15.06
C GLY A 228 -4.67 -4.75 14.93
N LEU A 229 -4.19 -3.62 14.40
CA LEU A 229 -2.76 -3.27 14.45
C LEU A 229 -2.53 -2.27 15.57
N HIS A 230 -1.53 -2.52 16.42
CA HIS A 230 -1.23 -1.71 17.60
C HIS A 230 0.21 -1.21 17.53
N CYS A 231 0.46 0.03 17.89
CA CYS A 231 1.79 0.59 18.07
C CYS A 231 1.85 1.27 19.44
N ASP A 232 2.71 0.74 20.31
CA ASP A 232 2.89 1.24 21.67
C ASP A 232 4.06 2.21 21.76
N HIS A 233 4.13 2.97 22.84
CA HIS A 233 5.26 3.85 23.18
C HIS A 233 5.57 4.89 22.09
N THR A 234 4.55 5.39 21.40
CA THR A 234 4.72 6.43 20.38
C THR A 234 4.71 7.83 21.00
N LEU A 235 5.40 8.77 20.36
CA LEU A 235 5.39 10.18 20.71
C LEU A 235 4.85 10.98 19.55
N PHE A 236 4.02 11.97 19.82
CA PHE A 236 3.56 12.87 18.79
C PHE A 236 4.66 13.88 18.45
N ASN A 237 5.34 13.69 17.32
CA ASN A 237 6.34 14.62 16.82
C ASN A 237 6.23 14.72 15.30
N PRO A 238 5.34 15.60 14.78
CA PRO A 238 5.11 15.72 13.36
C PRO A 238 6.35 16.29 12.66
N ARG A 239 7.06 15.43 11.92
CA ARG A 239 8.37 15.75 11.31
C ARG A 239 8.32 16.89 10.30
N PHE A 240 7.15 17.16 9.73
CA PHE A 240 6.94 18.20 8.73
C PHE A 240 6.39 19.51 9.29
N ASP A 241 5.91 19.55 10.54
CA ASP A 241 5.35 20.77 11.15
C ASP A 241 6.35 21.39 12.13
N ALA A 242 7.21 22.27 11.61
CA ALA A 242 8.24 22.97 12.38
C ALA A 242 7.70 23.79 13.55
N ALA A 243 6.42 24.17 13.55
CA ALA A 243 5.81 24.88 14.68
C ALA A 243 5.64 23.97 15.91
N VAL A 244 5.57 22.65 15.70
CA VAL A 244 5.51 21.63 16.76
C VAL A 244 6.87 20.93 16.92
N SER A 245 7.60 20.68 15.82
CA SER A 245 8.87 19.94 15.81
C SER A 245 10.12 20.80 16.02
N GLY A 246 10.02 22.13 16.11
CA GLY A 246 11.11 23.07 16.39
C GLY A 246 11.88 22.79 17.70
N GLU A 247 12.94 23.58 17.96
CA GLU A 247 13.97 23.33 18.99
C GLU A 247 13.42 22.64 20.24
N ASN A 248 13.97 21.45 20.52
CA ASN A 248 13.60 20.66 21.69
C ASN A 248 13.85 21.50 22.95
N GLU A 249 12.78 21.94 23.59
CA GLU A 249 12.87 22.30 25.00
C GLU A 249 13.35 21.03 25.71
N THR A 250 14.58 21.07 26.24
CA THR A 250 15.12 20.01 27.08
C THR A 250 14.08 19.70 28.15
N ILE A 251 13.64 18.44 28.21
CA ILE A 251 12.81 17.95 29.32
C ILE A 251 13.58 18.33 30.58
N ALA A 252 12.96 19.09 31.48
CA ALA A 252 13.61 19.43 32.73
C ALA A 252 13.97 18.15 33.49
N ASP A 253 15.12 18.13 34.15
CA ASP A 253 15.60 16.96 34.91
C ASP A 253 14.60 16.51 35.99
N ASP A 254 13.73 17.42 36.46
CA ASP A 254 12.61 17.13 37.36
C ASP A 254 11.28 16.93 36.59
N PRO A 255 10.70 15.71 36.60
CA PRO A 255 9.41 15.43 35.97
C PRO A 255 8.24 16.24 36.54
N ASN A 256 8.31 16.76 37.77
CA ASN A 256 7.24 17.55 38.38
C ASN A 256 7.00 18.90 37.69
N THR A 257 7.98 19.37 36.90
CA THR A 257 7.85 20.59 36.08
C THR A 257 6.65 20.54 35.14
N ILE A 258 6.18 19.35 34.74
CA ILE A 258 5.02 19.16 33.87
C ILE A 258 3.77 19.92 34.37
N PHE A 259 3.60 20.04 35.69
CA PHE A 259 2.42 20.67 36.30
C PHE A 259 2.42 22.21 36.23
N THR A 260 3.56 22.83 35.96
CA THR A 260 3.70 24.29 35.86
C THR A 260 4.09 24.76 34.46
N LEU A 261 4.22 23.83 33.51
CA LEU A 261 4.76 24.08 32.19
C LEU A 261 3.78 24.78 31.24
N LEU A 262 2.48 24.57 31.46
CA LEU A 262 1.41 25.18 30.67
C LEU A 262 0.90 26.48 31.29
N GLU A 263 0.73 27.50 30.46
CA GLU A 263 0.06 28.75 30.83
C GLU A 263 -1.41 28.71 30.40
N PRO A 264 -2.34 29.44 31.07
CA PRO A 264 -3.74 29.49 30.67
C PRO A 264 -3.98 30.03 29.26
N GLY A 265 -3.06 30.85 28.74
CA GLY A 265 -3.14 31.45 27.39
C GLY A 265 -2.48 30.64 26.28
N ASP A 266 -1.83 29.51 26.59
CA ASP A 266 -1.15 28.69 25.58
C ASP A 266 -2.14 28.20 24.51
N SER A 267 -1.79 28.39 23.24
CA SER A 267 -2.50 27.82 22.10
C SER A 267 -2.32 26.29 22.04
N ASN A 268 -3.21 25.59 21.32
CA ASN A 268 -3.14 24.14 21.16
C ASN A 268 -1.78 23.67 20.61
N ARG A 269 -1.19 24.41 19.67
CA ARG A 269 0.13 24.07 19.12
C ARG A 269 1.25 24.25 20.15
N GLU A 270 1.19 25.28 20.98
CA GLU A 270 2.14 25.48 22.07
C GLU A 270 2.04 24.38 23.11
N VAL A 271 0.81 23.98 23.50
CA VAL A 271 0.57 22.85 24.40
C VAL A 271 1.18 21.56 23.85
N LEU A 272 0.99 21.24 22.56
CA LEU A 272 1.60 20.07 21.93
C LEU A 272 3.13 20.14 21.93
N ARG A 273 3.69 21.28 21.52
CA ARG A 273 5.14 21.50 21.48
C ARG A 273 5.80 21.32 22.85
N LYS A 274 5.16 21.85 23.90
CA LYS A 274 5.57 21.80 25.30
C LYS A 274 5.50 20.39 25.90
N LEU A 275 4.52 19.58 25.49
CA LEU A 275 4.23 18.28 26.10
C LEU A 275 4.59 17.05 25.27
N LYS A 276 4.99 17.21 24.00
CA LYS A 276 5.30 16.10 23.06
C LYS A 276 6.26 15.04 23.61
N ASN A 277 7.15 15.44 24.52
CA ASN A 277 8.18 14.59 25.10
C ASN A 277 7.76 13.91 26.42
N TYR A 278 6.58 14.23 26.97
CA TYR A 278 6.14 13.77 28.29
C TYR A 278 5.21 12.55 28.26
N PHE A 279 4.39 12.37 27.22
CA PHE A 279 3.38 11.30 27.19
C PHE A 279 3.63 10.27 26.09
N ASN A 280 3.52 8.98 26.45
CA ASN A 280 3.35 7.91 25.47
C ASN A 280 1.93 7.95 24.88
N ILE A 281 1.81 7.61 23.60
CA ILE A 281 0.54 7.43 22.90
C ILE A 281 0.49 6.00 22.36
N GLU A 282 -0.57 5.27 22.70
CA GLU A 282 -0.92 4.00 22.05
C GLU A 282 -1.72 4.30 20.78
N ILE A 283 -1.27 3.78 19.63
CA ILE A 283 -1.99 3.92 18.36
C ILE A 283 -2.57 2.58 17.95
N GLN A 284 -3.85 2.57 17.58
CA GLN A 284 -4.56 1.41 17.07
C GLN A 284 -5.09 1.70 15.67
N LEU A 285 -4.98 0.74 14.75
CA LEU A 285 -5.60 0.77 13.43
C LEU A 285 -6.62 -0.36 13.32
N HIS A 286 -7.86 0.01 13.05
CA HIS A 286 -8.96 -0.91 12.78
C HIS A 286 -9.56 -0.65 11.42
N THR A 287 -10.15 -1.68 10.83
CA THR A 287 -11.20 -1.49 9.83
C THR A 287 -12.53 -1.11 10.49
N THR A 288 -13.52 -0.73 9.68
CA THR A 288 -14.87 -0.44 10.18
C THR A 288 -15.47 -1.63 10.93
N PHE A 289 -15.30 -2.86 10.42
CA PHE A 289 -15.81 -4.07 11.07
C PHE A 289 -15.03 -4.40 12.36
N GLU A 290 -13.70 -4.26 12.36
CA GLU A 290 -12.88 -4.45 13.56
C GLU A 290 -13.26 -3.45 14.66
N SER A 291 -13.52 -2.19 14.30
CA SER A 291 -13.93 -1.15 15.25
C SER A 291 -15.32 -1.42 15.83
N LEU A 292 -16.27 -1.85 14.99
CA LEU A 292 -17.62 -2.21 15.41
C LEU A 292 -17.59 -3.43 16.35
N TRP A 293 -16.92 -4.51 15.93
CA TRP A 293 -16.81 -5.74 16.70
C TRP A 293 -16.14 -5.48 18.05
N SER A 294 -15.01 -4.75 18.06
CA SER A 294 -14.26 -4.48 19.30
C SER A 294 -15.06 -3.61 20.26
N SER A 295 -15.85 -2.65 19.75
CA SER A 295 -16.75 -1.85 20.58
C SER A 295 -17.84 -2.70 21.22
N MET A 296 -18.46 -3.62 20.46
CA MET A 296 -19.50 -4.53 20.97
C MET A 296 -18.94 -5.51 22.03
N GLU A 297 -17.77 -6.11 21.76
CA GLU A 297 -17.13 -7.03 22.71
C GLU A 297 -16.69 -6.30 23.98
N HIS A 298 -16.13 -5.09 23.82
CA HIS A 298 -15.71 -4.25 24.94
C HIS A 298 -16.91 -3.93 25.85
N THR A 299 -18.02 -3.38 25.33
CA THR A 299 -19.21 -3.03 26.15
C THR A 299 -19.78 -4.23 26.90
N ASN A 300 -19.84 -5.41 26.28
CA ASN A 300 -20.36 -6.62 26.93
C ASN A 300 -19.40 -7.22 27.96
N ASN A 301 -18.09 -6.98 27.82
CA ASN A 301 -17.06 -7.42 28.79
C ASN A 301 -17.00 -6.61 30.09
N TYR A 302 -17.61 -5.41 30.16
CA TYR A 302 -17.75 -4.66 31.42
C TYR A 302 -18.91 -5.14 32.28
N ASN A 303 -19.74 -6.07 31.78
CA ASN A 303 -20.83 -6.63 32.55
C ASN A 303 -20.28 -7.72 33.50
N ILE A 304 -20.40 -7.49 34.81
CA ILE A 304 -19.82 -8.32 35.90
C ILE A 304 -20.23 -9.80 35.79
N GLN A 305 -21.41 -10.09 35.23
CA GLN A 305 -21.90 -11.45 34.99
C GLN A 305 -21.04 -12.27 34.00
N ALA A 306 -20.18 -11.65 33.19
CA ALA A 306 -19.25 -12.34 32.30
C ALA A 306 -17.87 -12.61 32.95
N LYS A 307 -17.57 -12.01 34.11
CA LYS A 307 -16.25 -12.07 34.77
C LYS A 307 -16.23 -12.88 36.07
N GLY A 308 -17.35 -13.06 36.77
CA GLY A 308 -17.37 -13.92 37.96
C GLY A 308 -17.01 -15.35 37.61
N SER A 309 -15.80 -15.80 38.00
CA SER A 309 -15.13 -17.09 37.72
C SER A 309 -14.42 -17.29 36.36
N GLY A 310 -14.27 -16.23 35.55
CA GLY A 310 -13.62 -16.28 34.24
C GLY A 310 -14.59 -16.26 33.06
N ARG A 311 -14.09 -15.89 31.87
CA ARG A 311 -14.92 -15.72 30.66
C ARG A 311 -15.65 -17.02 30.32
N ASN A 312 -16.98 -16.97 30.19
CA ASN A 312 -17.76 -18.11 29.72
C ASN A 312 -17.24 -18.56 28.34
N ALA A 313 -16.74 -19.80 28.25
CA ALA A 313 -16.14 -20.33 27.05
C ALA A 313 -17.12 -20.35 25.86
N LYS A 314 -18.41 -20.62 26.11
CA LYS A 314 -19.44 -20.63 25.05
C LYS A 314 -19.64 -19.24 24.46
N ILE A 315 -19.70 -18.21 25.31
CA ILE A 315 -19.83 -16.81 24.87
C ILE A 315 -18.58 -16.35 24.11
N THR A 316 -17.39 -16.76 24.59
CA THR A 316 -16.11 -16.44 23.92
C THR A 316 -16.04 -17.04 22.51
N VAL A 317 -16.55 -18.27 22.33
CA VAL A 317 -16.64 -18.89 21.00
C VAL A 317 -17.59 -18.13 20.08
N GLN A 318 -18.75 -17.65 20.59
CA GLN A 318 -19.68 -16.85 19.78
C GLN A 318 -19.06 -15.52 19.33
N TRP A 319 -18.33 -14.83 20.21
CA TRP A 319 -17.58 -13.63 19.85
C TRP A 319 -16.57 -13.90 18.74
N LYS A 320 -15.83 -15.02 18.85
CA LYS A 320 -14.86 -15.42 17.84
C LYS A 320 -15.50 -15.73 16.50
N LEU A 321 -16.60 -16.49 16.48
CA LEU A 321 -17.35 -16.81 15.25
C LEU A 321 -17.87 -15.53 14.58
N LEU A 322 -18.37 -14.56 15.36
CA LEU A 322 -18.80 -13.27 14.82
C LEU A 322 -17.64 -12.49 14.20
N SER A 323 -16.47 -12.48 14.84
CA SER A 323 -15.26 -11.84 14.29
C SER A 323 -14.85 -12.47 12.95
N GLU A 324 -14.83 -13.80 12.87
CA GLU A 324 -14.50 -14.53 11.64
C GLU A 324 -15.52 -14.29 10.53
N ALA A 325 -16.82 -14.25 10.87
CA ALA A 325 -17.87 -13.92 9.90
C ALA A 325 -17.73 -12.48 9.38
N MET A 326 -17.49 -11.51 10.27
CA MET A 326 -17.27 -10.10 9.90
C MET A 326 -16.03 -9.93 9.02
N GLN A 327 -14.94 -10.64 9.31
CA GLN A 327 -13.76 -10.65 8.45
C GLN A 327 -14.09 -11.18 7.05
N ASN A 328 -14.79 -12.32 6.95
CA ASN A 328 -15.15 -12.89 5.65
C ASN A 328 -16.04 -11.95 4.83
N ILE A 329 -16.99 -11.27 5.50
CA ILE A 329 -17.83 -10.25 4.87
C ILE A 329 -16.97 -9.07 4.40
N GLU A 330 -16.03 -8.62 5.20
CA GLU A 330 -15.14 -7.51 4.87
C GLU A 330 -14.23 -7.84 3.67
N GLU A 331 -13.70 -9.06 3.60
CA GLU A 331 -12.94 -9.56 2.44
C GLU A 331 -13.83 -9.65 1.18
N GLN A 332 -15.12 -9.96 1.33
CA GLN A 332 -16.07 -9.95 0.20
C GLN A 332 -16.42 -8.53 -0.24
N PHE A 333 -16.59 -7.58 0.68
CA PHE A 333 -16.79 -6.17 0.34
C PHE A 333 -15.58 -5.58 -0.37
N GLU A 334 -14.38 -5.91 0.09
CA GLU A 334 -13.14 -5.52 -0.57
C GLU A 334 -13.11 -6.05 -2.00
N ARG A 335 -13.41 -7.35 -2.21
CA ARG A 335 -13.51 -7.93 -3.56
C ARG A 335 -14.59 -7.25 -4.40
N LEU A 336 -15.81 -7.11 -3.88
CA LEU A 336 -16.91 -6.52 -4.63
C LEU A 336 -16.64 -5.06 -5.00
N GLN A 337 -16.01 -4.29 -4.12
CA GLN A 337 -15.62 -2.92 -4.43
C GLN A 337 -14.54 -2.90 -5.50
N ILE A 338 -13.50 -3.74 -5.38
CA ILE A 338 -12.49 -3.91 -6.42
C ILE A 338 -13.19 -4.25 -7.74
N ASP A 339 -14.06 -5.26 -7.76
CA ASP A 339 -14.78 -5.68 -8.96
C ASP A 339 -15.73 -4.58 -9.50
N THR A 340 -16.38 -3.79 -8.63
CA THR A 340 -17.29 -2.71 -9.03
C THR A 340 -16.55 -1.51 -9.59
N GLU A 341 -15.46 -1.12 -8.94
CA GLU A 341 -14.62 -0.02 -9.41
C GLU A 341 -13.85 -0.46 -10.66
N GLN A 342 -13.35 -1.70 -10.73
CA GLN A 342 -12.81 -2.30 -11.96
C GLN A 342 -13.87 -2.33 -13.06
N ALA A 343 -15.09 -2.79 -12.80
CA ALA A 343 -16.16 -2.79 -13.80
C ALA A 343 -16.57 -1.38 -14.24
N ARG A 344 -16.64 -0.41 -13.32
CA ARG A 344 -16.83 1.02 -13.67
C ARG A 344 -15.68 1.53 -14.52
N PHE A 345 -14.47 1.16 -14.14
CA PHE A 345 -13.25 1.51 -14.83
C PHE A 345 -13.20 0.86 -16.22
N GLU A 346 -13.64 -0.38 -16.39
CA GLU A 346 -13.71 -1.10 -17.66
C GLU A 346 -14.83 -0.52 -18.55
N VAL A 347 -16.06 -0.41 -18.03
CA VAL A 347 -17.26 0.07 -18.75
C VAL A 347 -17.13 1.53 -19.22
N LEU A 348 -16.53 2.42 -18.42
CA LEU A 348 -16.31 3.82 -18.82
C LEU A 348 -15.18 3.98 -19.84
N HIS A 349 -14.39 2.92 -20.11
CA HIS A 349 -13.10 3.05 -20.77
C HIS A 349 -12.88 2.01 -21.89
N HIS A 350 -13.90 1.56 -22.64
CA HIS A 350 -13.71 0.71 -23.83
C HIS A 350 -13.67 1.49 -25.14
N GLU A 351 -12.54 2.12 -25.46
CA GLU A 351 -12.14 2.41 -26.84
C GLU A 351 -10.61 2.43 -26.90
N GLU A 352 -10.02 1.64 -27.81
CA GLU A 352 -8.93 2.07 -28.72
C GLU A 352 -8.26 0.87 -29.40
N ASN A 353 -8.37 0.82 -30.72
CA ASN A 353 -7.40 0.19 -31.63
C ASN A 353 -7.42 0.94 -32.98
N LEU A 354 -6.95 2.20 -32.97
CA LEU A 354 -6.82 3.05 -34.15
C LEU A 354 -5.58 2.81 -35.07
N PRO A 355 -4.46 2.17 -34.67
CA PRO A 355 -3.28 2.08 -35.56
C PRO A 355 -3.48 1.16 -36.77
N VAL A 356 -4.05 -0.03 -36.57
CA VAL A 356 -4.19 -1.03 -37.65
C VAL A 356 -5.18 -0.57 -38.70
N LYS A 357 -6.27 0.10 -38.28
CA LYS A 357 -7.24 0.71 -39.19
C LYS A 357 -6.58 1.74 -40.10
N ALA A 358 -5.85 2.69 -39.52
CA ALA A 358 -5.18 3.73 -40.29
C ALA A 358 -4.17 3.17 -41.30
N ILE A 359 -3.41 2.14 -40.91
CA ILE A 359 -2.46 1.47 -41.81
C ILE A 359 -3.22 0.77 -42.95
N LEU A 360 -4.25 -0.02 -42.66
CA LEU A 360 -5.02 -0.74 -43.69
C LEU A 360 -5.80 0.20 -44.61
N ASP A 361 -6.37 1.28 -44.08
CA ASP A 361 -7.07 2.31 -44.85
C ASP A 361 -6.10 3.06 -45.77
N SER A 362 -4.88 3.38 -45.31
CA SER A 362 -3.85 4.03 -46.13
C SER A 362 -3.36 3.17 -47.29
N LEU A 363 -3.48 1.84 -47.17
CA LEU A 363 -3.17 0.87 -48.21
C LEU A 363 -4.36 0.62 -49.16
N GLY A 364 -5.52 1.24 -48.91
CA GLY A 364 -6.76 0.97 -49.65
C GLY A 364 -7.28 -0.46 -49.45
N SER A 365 -6.90 -1.11 -48.35
CA SER A 365 -7.24 -2.51 -48.11
C SER A 365 -8.65 -2.67 -47.57
N GLN A 366 -9.46 -3.52 -48.19
CA GLN A 366 -10.79 -3.90 -47.67
C GLN A 366 -10.71 -4.97 -46.56
N SER A 367 -9.52 -5.18 -45.97
CA SER A 367 -9.27 -6.26 -45.01
C SER A 367 -9.58 -5.89 -43.56
N TYR A 368 -9.77 -4.61 -43.25
CA TYR A 368 -10.03 -4.16 -41.88
C TYR A 368 -11.26 -4.82 -41.22
N PRO A 369 -12.42 -4.98 -41.89
CA PRO A 369 -13.56 -5.68 -41.30
C PRO A 369 -13.25 -7.12 -40.88
N LEU A 370 -12.37 -7.82 -41.62
CA LEU A 370 -11.93 -9.17 -41.25
C LEU A 370 -11.05 -9.15 -40.00
N TYR A 371 -10.15 -8.16 -39.90
CA TYR A 371 -9.32 -7.95 -38.72
C TYR A 371 -10.17 -7.64 -37.49
N GLU A 372 -11.09 -6.67 -37.60
CA GLU A 372 -12.01 -6.27 -36.54
C GLU A 372 -12.90 -7.43 -36.07
N ALA A 373 -13.49 -8.19 -37.00
CA ALA A 373 -14.27 -9.38 -36.66
C ALA A 373 -13.43 -10.44 -35.91
N SER A 374 -12.16 -10.57 -36.26
CA SER A 374 -11.26 -11.46 -35.54
C SER A 374 -10.93 -10.96 -34.14
N VAL A 375 -10.70 -9.66 -33.95
CA VAL A 375 -10.42 -9.08 -32.62
C VAL A 375 -11.64 -9.29 -31.72
N LYS A 376 -12.82 -8.88 -32.21
CA LYS A 376 -14.08 -9.03 -31.48
C LYS A 376 -14.34 -10.48 -31.08
N LYS A 377 -14.12 -11.44 -31.97
CA LYS A 377 -14.29 -12.86 -31.64
C LYS A 377 -13.34 -13.35 -30.54
N VAL A 378 -12.12 -12.82 -30.48
CA VAL A 378 -11.17 -13.17 -29.41
C VAL A 378 -11.65 -12.60 -28.07
N GLU A 379 -12.10 -11.34 -28.07
CA GLU A 379 -12.68 -10.66 -26.89
C GLU A 379 -13.94 -11.38 -26.39
N ASP A 380 -14.90 -11.65 -27.28
CA ASP A 380 -16.14 -12.39 -26.94
C ASP A 380 -15.82 -13.78 -26.33
N LEU A 381 -14.80 -14.47 -26.84
CA LEU A 381 -14.40 -15.78 -26.29
C LEU A 381 -13.73 -15.68 -24.92
N GLU A 382 -12.99 -14.60 -24.66
CA GLU A 382 -12.37 -14.34 -23.36
C GLU A 382 -13.45 -14.01 -22.32
N ASP A 383 -14.45 -13.19 -22.68
CA ASP A 383 -15.61 -12.90 -21.82
C ASP A 383 -16.36 -14.17 -21.44
N LEU A 384 -16.60 -15.07 -22.41
CA LEU A 384 -17.22 -16.38 -22.16
C LEU A 384 -16.38 -17.28 -21.25
N LEU A 385 -15.04 -17.21 -21.33
CA LEU A 385 -14.16 -17.98 -20.44
C LEU A 385 -14.24 -17.45 -19.01
N ILE A 386 -14.21 -16.13 -18.85
CA ILE A 386 -14.28 -15.44 -17.56
C ILE A 386 -15.64 -15.69 -16.90
N SER A 387 -16.73 -15.63 -17.67
CA SER A 387 -18.10 -15.92 -17.20
C SER A 387 -18.37 -17.41 -16.98
N HIS A 388 -17.40 -18.29 -17.30
CA HIS A 388 -17.53 -19.75 -17.25
C HIS A 388 -18.62 -20.34 -18.17
N GLU A 389 -18.98 -19.63 -19.23
CA GLU A 389 -19.98 -20.05 -20.22
C GLU A 389 -19.39 -20.90 -21.37
N ILE A 390 -18.06 -21.02 -21.43
CA ILE A 390 -17.34 -21.91 -22.35
C ILE A 390 -16.38 -22.84 -21.59
N SER A 391 -16.24 -24.09 -22.07
CA SER A 391 -15.23 -24.99 -21.53
C SER A 391 -13.82 -24.54 -21.93
N ARG A 392 -12.81 -24.84 -21.08
CA ARG A 392 -11.41 -24.51 -21.36
C ARG A 392 -10.91 -25.13 -22.67
N GLN A 393 -11.36 -26.36 -22.97
CA GLN A 393 -10.98 -27.07 -24.19
C GLN A 393 -11.62 -26.43 -25.43
N ASP A 394 -12.91 -26.09 -25.36
CA ASP A 394 -13.61 -25.44 -26.47
C ASP A 394 -13.05 -24.05 -26.75
N TYR A 395 -12.71 -23.28 -25.71
CA TYR A 395 -12.05 -21.98 -25.83
C TYR A 395 -10.75 -22.09 -26.63
N VAL A 396 -9.86 -23.01 -26.24
CA VAL A 396 -8.59 -23.25 -26.95
C VAL A 396 -8.84 -23.71 -28.39
N GLN A 397 -9.81 -24.61 -28.62
CA GLN A 397 -10.12 -25.12 -29.95
C GLN A 397 -10.67 -24.03 -30.88
N GLN A 398 -11.54 -23.16 -30.38
CA GLN A 398 -12.09 -22.05 -31.16
C GLN A 398 -11.02 -21.02 -31.51
N LEU A 399 -10.12 -20.69 -30.57
CA LEU A 399 -8.98 -19.82 -30.84
C LEU A 399 -8.00 -20.42 -31.85
N GLN A 400 -7.70 -21.73 -31.75
CA GLN A 400 -6.86 -22.40 -32.75
C GLN A 400 -7.51 -22.45 -34.14
N THR A 401 -8.83 -22.58 -34.20
CA THR A 401 -9.58 -22.51 -35.46
C THR A 401 -9.46 -21.10 -36.05
N GLN A 402 -9.61 -20.07 -35.21
CA GLN A 402 -9.46 -18.68 -35.63
C GLN A 402 -8.05 -18.38 -36.15
N VAL A 403 -7.01 -18.86 -35.46
CA VAL A 403 -5.61 -18.78 -35.92
C VAL A 403 -5.45 -19.39 -37.33
N LYS A 404 -5.98 -20.60 -37.56
CA LYS A 404 -5.88 -21.24 -38.88
C LYS A 404 -6.55 -20.43 -39.99
N THR A 405 -7.71 -19.82 -39.70
CA THR A 405 -8.42 -18.96 -40.65
C THR A 405 -7.61 -17.71 -40.98
N ILE A 406 -7.03 -17.06 -39.97
CA ILE A 406 -6.20 -15.86 -40.12
C ILE A 406 -4.92 -16.17 -40.90
N ASP A 407 -4.22 -17.26 -40.56
CA ASP A 407 -2.98 -17.65 -41.22
C ASP A 407 -3.21 -18.00 -42.69
N ALA A 408 -4.31 -18.70 -43.00
CA ALA A 408 -4.70 -19.01 -44.38
C ALA A 408 -4.98 -17.72 -45.17
N PHE A 409 -5.69 -16.75 -44.58
CA PHE A 409 -5.91 -15.45 -45.20
C PHE A 409 -4.61 -14.70 -45.43
N ALA A 410 -3.72 -14.65 -44.43
CA ALA A 410 -2.43 -13.96 -44.51
C ALA A 410 -1.51 -14.55 -45.59
N LEU A 411 -1.51 -15.87 -45.76
CA LEU A 411 -0.74 -16.56 -46.80
C LEU A 411 -1.23 -16.26 -48.21
N ALA A 412 -2.54 -15.98 -48.37
CA ALA A 412 -3.13 -15.64 -49.67
C ALA A 412 -2.93 -14.18 -50.08
N GLN A 413 -2.49 -13.30 -49.17
CA GLN A 413 -2.29 -11.88 -49.47
C GLN A 413 -1.04 -11.66 -50.33
N LYS A 414 -1.19 -10.81 -51.36
CA LYS A 414 -0.06 -10.32 -52.17
C LYS A 414 0.67 -9.15 -51.52
N ASP A 415 -0.05 -8.34 -50.74
CA ASP A 415 0.54 -7.22 -49.99
C ASP A 415 1.22 -7.76 -48.72
N LEU A 416 2.54 -7.55 -48.61
CA LEU A 416 3.36 -8.03 -47.51
C LEU A 416 3.01 -7.34 -46.18
N THR A 417 2.50 -6.11 -46.21
CA THR A 417 2.05 -5.39 -45.02
C THR A 417 0.77 -6.01 -44.47
N VAL A 418 -0.21 -6.25 -45.34
CA VAL A 418 -1.47 -6.93 -44.94
C VAL A 418 -1.17 -8.34 -44.45
N GLN A 419 -0.35 -9.11 -45.16
CA GLN A 419 0.13 -10.42 -44.71
C GLN A 419 0.73 -10.36 -43.29
N THR A 420 1.59 -9.37 -43.04
CA THR A 420 2.27 -9.24 -41.75
C THR A 420 1.30 -8.90 -40.62
N ILE A 421 0.37 -7.96 -40.83
CA ILE A 421 -0.64 -7.57 -39.83
C ILE A 421 -1.44 -8.79 -39.35
N PHE A 422 -1.90 -9.63 -40.28
CA PHE A 422 -2.67 -10.83 -39.92
C PHE A 422 -1.80 -11.90 -39.24
N ARG A 423 -0.53 -12.07 -39.64
CA ARG A 423 0.41 -12.94 -38.89
C ARG A 423 0.64 -12.46 -37.46
N VAL A 424 0.74 -11.15 -37.24
CA VAL A 424 0.85 -10.57 -35.89
C VAL A 424 -0.42 -10.85 -35.08
N GLN A 425 -1.61 -10.78 -35.69
CA GLN A 425 -2.86 -11.14 -35.02
C GLN A 425 -2.91 -12.61 -34.62
N SER A 426 -2.47 -13.52 -35.49
CA SER A 426 -2.36 -14.95 -35.18
C SER A 426 -1.41 -15.20 -33.99
N ALA A 427 -0.24 -14.56 -33.98
CA ALA A 427 0.69 -14.61 -32.86
C ALA A 427 0.11 -14.02 -31.56
N PHE A 428 -0.75 -13.00 -31.67
CA PHE A 428 -1.44 -12.41 -30.52
C PHE A 428 -2.39 -13.37 -29.84
N ILE A 429 -3.09 -14.22 -30.59
CA ILE A 429 -4.01 -15.22 -30.01
C ILE A 429 -3.24 -16.18 -29.09
N TYR A 430 -2.07 -16.68 -29.51
CA TYR A 430 -1.23 -17.51 -28.65
C TYR A 430 -0.62 -16.74 -27.48
N PHE A 431 -0.32 -15.46 -27.66
CA PHE A 431 0.09 -14.58 -26.55
C PHE A 431 -1.03 -14.45 -25.51
N GLY A 432 -2.28 -14.27 -25.94
CA GLY A 432 -3.46 -14.25 -25.06
C GLY A 432 -3.59 -15.55 -24.27
N LEU A 433 -3.55 -16.71 -24.95
CA LEU A 433 -3.55 -18.03 -24.32
C LEU A 433 -2.43 -18.19 -23.28
N ALA A 434 -1.23 -17.72 -23.61
CA ALA A 434 -0.09 -17.76 -22.70
C ALA A 434 -0.28 -16.90 -21.44
N ASN A 435 -1.27 -16.00 -21.38
CA ASN A 435 -1.53 -15.17 -20.20
C ASN A 435 -2.63 -15.71 -19.27
N GLN A 436 -3.30 -16.82 -19.62
CA GLN A 436 -4.45 -17.39 -18.90
C GLN A 436 -4.06 -18.39 -17.80
N ARG A 437 -3.06 -18.07 -16.96
CA ARG A 437 -2.54 -18.99 -15.91
C ARG A 437 -3.59 -19.38 -14.85
N GLU A 438 -4.66 -18.60 -14.73
CA GLU A 438 -5.75 -18.87 -13.78
C GLU A 438 -6.63 -20.05 -14.24
N TYR A 439 -6.66 -20.31 -15.55
CA TYR A 439 -7.51 -21.34 -16.15
C TYR A 439 -6.73 -22.56 -16.62
N PHE A 440 -5.42 -22.44 -16.89
CA PHE A 440 -4.60 -23.52 -17.45
C PHE A 440 -3.44 -23.91 -16.54
N ASN A 441 -3.05 -25.19 -16.60
CA ASN A 441 -1.90 -25.69 -15.86
C ASN A 441 -0.57 -25.19 -16.46
N ALA A 442 0.54 -25.39 -15.73
CA ALA A 442 1.85 -24.91 -16.16
C ALA A 442 2.33 -25.49 -17.50
N GLU A 443 1.97 -26.74 -17.82
CA GLU A 443 2.40 -27.39 -19.05
C GLU A 443 1.71 -26.80 -20.27
N ASP A 444 0.39 -26.63 -20.21
CA ASP A 444 -0.38 -25.97 -21.27
C ASP A 444 0.16 -24.56 -21.54
N ILE A 445 0.41 -23.80 -20.46
CA ILE A 445 0.98 -22.46 -20.54
C ILE A 445 2.37 -22.49 -21.20
N ARG A 446 3.24 -23.45 -20.85
CA ARG A 446 4.56 -23.60 -21.50
C ARG A 446 4.43 -23.84 -23.01
N GLN A 447 3.47 -24.67 -23.43
CA GLN A 447 3.22 -24.91 -24.85
C GLN A 447 2.71 -23.65 -25.58
N PHE A 448 1.81 -22.88 -24.95
CA PHE A 448 1.32 -21.62 -25.51
C PHE A 448 2.44 -20.59 -25.63
N VAL A 449 3.27 -20.45 -24.60
CA VAL A 449 4.45 -19.57 -24.60
C VAL A 449 5.41 -19.94 -25.74
N LYS A 450 5.73 -21.23 -25.90
CA LYS A 450 6.61 -21.72 -26.96
C LYS A 450 6.09 -21.38 -28.36
N LYS A 451 4.78 -21.57 -28.59
CA LYS A 451 4.14 -21.22 -29.88
C LYS A 451 4.16 -19.71 -30.14
N ALA A 452 3.84 -18.90 -29.15
CA ALA A 452 3.85 -17.45 -29.27
C ALA A 452 5.27 -16.92 -29.57
N LEU A 453 6.28 -17.36 -28.81
CA LEU A 453 7.68 -16.97 -28.99
C LEU A 453 8.20 -17.36 -30.38
N SER A 454 7.91 -18.58 -30.84
CA SER A 454 8.27 -19.04 -32.18
C SER A 454 7.65 -18.14 -33.27
N SER A 455 6.37 -17.82 -33.13
CA SER A 455 5.63 -16.99 -34.09
C SER A 455 6.22 -15.58 -34.16
N TYR A 456 6.44 -14.92 -33.03
CA TYR A 456 7.04 -13.58 -33.00
C TYR A 456 8.48 -13.57 -33.53
N ALA A 457 9.27 -14.61 -33.25
CA ALA A 457 10.62 -14.71 -33.81
C ALA A 457 10.62 -14.84 -35.34
N ASN A 458 9.71 -15.65 -35.89
CA ASN A 458 9.57 -15.79 -37.34
C ASN A 458 9.11 -14.49 -38.00
N ILE A 459 8.16 -13.77 -37.38
CA ILE A 459 7.67 -12.48 -37.90
C ILE A 459 8.79 -11.44 -37.86
N SER A 460 9.58 -11.36 -36.77
CA SER A 460 10.67 -10.39 -36.68
C SER A 460 11.78 -10.65 -37.71
N THR A 461 12.08 -11.93 -37.99
CA THR A 461 13.02 -12.30 -39.08
C THR A 461 12.46 -11.90 -40.43
N PHE A 462 11.17 -12.16 -40.68
CA PHE A 462 10.50 -11.80 -41.93
C PHE A 462 10.47 -10.29 -42.16
N LEU A 463 10.15 -9.49 -41.14
CA LEU A 463 10.18 -8.02 -41.21
C LEU A 463 11.59 -7.50 -41.51
N SER A 464 12.62 -8.12 -40.95
CA SER A 464 14.01 -7.70 -41.22
C SER A 464 14.54 -8.09 -42.59
N SER A 465 13.95 -9.08 -43.24
CA SER A 465 14.32 -9.45 -44.62
C SER A 465 13.51 -8.71 -45.68
N HIS A 466 12.50 -7.92 -45.30
CA HIS A 466 11.60 -7.20 -46.21
C HIS A 466 11.44 -5.74 -45.77
N PRO A 467 12.47 -4.88 -45.98
CA PRO A 467 12.42 -3.47 -45.60
C PRO A 467 11.36 -2.65 -46.36
N GLU A 468 10.83 -3.19 -47.47
CA GLU A 468 9.76 -2.59 -48.27
C GLU A 468 8.37 -2.64 -47.61
N ILE A 469 8.21 -3.38 -46.50
CA ILE A 469 6.93 -3.46 -45.78
C ILE A 469 6.59 -2.08 -45.20
N CYS A 470 5.40 -1.58 -45.52
CA CYS A 470 4.94 -0.29 -45.04
C CYS A 470 4.88 -0.29 -43.50
N LYS A 471 5.58 0.67 -42.88
CA LYS A 471 5.73 0.76 -41.41
C LYS A 471 6.28 -0.53 -40.77
N GLY A 472 7.12 -1.27 -41.50
CA GLY A 472 7.71 -2.53 -41.06
C GLY A 472 8.47 -2.42 -39.74
N ASP A 473 9.16 -1.29 -39.52
CA ASP A 473 9.91 -1.02 -38.29
C ASP A 473 9.00 -0.88 -37.06
N LEU A 474 7.87 -0.17 -37.19
CA LEU A 474 6.88 -0.05 -36.11
C LEU A 474 6.26 -1.41 -35.77
N LEU A 475 5.92 -2.22 -36.78
CA LEU A 475 5.43 -3.59 -36.57
C LEU A 475 6.49 -4.46 -35.88
N ASN A 476 7.76 -4.28 -36.22
CA ASN A 476 8.86 -5.04 -35.64
C ASN A 476 9.07 -4.68 -34.17
N ILE A 477 8.97 -3.40 -33.81
CA ILE A 477 9.00 -2.95 -32.41
C ILE A 477 7.92 -3.66 -31.60
N VAL A 478 6.67 -3.70 -32.09
CA VAL A 478 5.55 -4.37 -31.40
C VAL A 478 5.80 -5.87 -31.23
N VAL A 479 6.28 -6.53 -32.29
CA VAL A 479 6.61 -7.96 -32.29
C VAL A 479 7.72 -8.28 -31.28
N VAL A 480 8.79 -7.48 -31.28
CA VAL A 480 9.92 -7.65 -30.36
C VAL A 480 9.49 -7.34 -28.92
N PHE A 481 8.70 -6.30 -28.70
CA PHE A 481 8.13 -5.96 -27.39
C PHE A 481 7.37 -7.15 -26.80
N ARG A 482 6.46 -7.77 -27.56
CA ARG A 482 5.68 -8.93 -27.08
C ARG A 482 6.54 -10.17 -26.86
N TYR A 483 7.55 -10.38 -27.70
CA TYR A 483 8.54 -11.44 -27.52
C TYR A 483 9.28 -11.28 -26.18
N LEU A 484 9.86 -10.10 -25.94
CA LEU A 484 10.61 -9.81 -24.72
C LEU A 484 9.71 -9.81 -23.48
N TYR A 485 8.46 -9.38 -23.59
CA TYR A 485 7.48 -9.47 -22.51
C TYR A 485 7.25 -10.92 -22.07
N LEU A 486 7.06 -11.86 -23.01
CA LEU A 486 6.92 -13.28 -22.67
C LEU A 486 8.21 -13.85 -22.09
N ALA A 487 9.36 -13.51 -22.68
CA ALA A 487 10.67 -13.92 -22.17
C ALA A 487 10.91 -13.43 -20.72
N HIS A 488 10.40 -12.24 -20.41
CA HIS A 488 10.42 -11.68 -19.07
C HIS A 488 9.41 -12.36 -18.15
N LYS A 489 8.15 -12.52 -18.54
CA LYS A 489 7.10 -13.13 -17.69
C LYS A 489 7.38 -14.60 -17.36
N TYR A 490 8.05 -15.32 -18.25
CA TYR A 490 8.33 -16.76 -18.18
C TYR A 490 9.83 -17.08 -18.12
N GLY A 491 10.62 -16.15 -17.58
CA GLY A 491 12.06 -16.29 -17.49
C GLY A 491 12.70 -15.10 -16.80
N MET A 492 14.00 -14.93 -16.98
CA MET A 492 14.77 -13.86 -16.32
C MET A 492 14.95 -12.60 -17.17
N GLY A 493 14.31 -12.51 -18.34
CA GLY A 493 14.40 -11.32 -19.20
C GLY A 493 15.83 -11.06 -19.66
N LEU A 494 16.39 -9.91 -19.27
CA LEU A 494 17.79 -9.53 -19.53
C LEU A 494 18.71 -9.68 -18.32
N MET A 495 18.27 -10.38 -17.27
CA MET A 495 19.18 -10.80 -16.19
C MET A 495 19.94 -12.05 -16.62
N ASN A 496 21.26 -12.09 -16.37
CA ASN A 496 22.12 -13.26 -16.63
C ASN A 496 22.62 -13.90 -15.30
N PRO A 497 21.72 -14.49 -14.50
CA PRO A 497 22.10 -15.14 -13.25
C PRO A 497 22.85 -16.46 -13.49
N PRO A 498 23.70 -16.90 -12.55
CA PRO A 498 24.29 -18.25 -12.56
C PRO A 498 23.23 -19.35 -12.70
N LYS A 499 23.56 -20.41 -13.46
CA LYS A 499 22.63 -21.53 -13.75
C LYS A 499 22.14 -22.26 -12.50
N GLU A 500 22.91 -22.20 -11.42
CA GLU A 500 22.64 -22.85 -10.12
C GLU A 500 21.42 -22.28 -9.38
N ILE A 501 20.83 -21.18 -9.86
CA ILE A 501 19.66 -20.54 -9.22
C ILE A 501 18.33 -21.21 -9.61
N PHE A 502 18.30 -22.02 -10.67
CA PHE A 502 17.07 -22.65 -11.17
C PHE A 502 17.00 -24.12 -10.78
N GLU A 503 15.85 -24.54 -10.24
CA GLU A 503 15.47 -25.95 -10.17
C GLU A 503 14.96 -26.43 -11.55
N ASP A 504 14.89 -27.76 -11.80
CA ASP A 504 14.60 -28.33 -13.13
C ASP A 504 13.27 -27.86 -13.75
N GLU A 505 12.26 -27.52 -12.94
CA GLU A 505 10.98 -27.00 -13.42
C GLU A 505 10.98 -25.49 -13.74
N GLU A 506 12.06 -24.78 -13.38
CA GLU A 506 12.23 -23.32 -13.45
C GLU A 506 13.18 -22.86 -14.56
N VAL A 507 13.44 -23.71 -15.55
CA VAL A 507 14.27 -23.33 -16.71
C VAL A 507 13.57 -22.25 -17.53
N PRO A 508 14.21 -21.08 -17.77
CA PRO A 508 13.62 -19.99 -18.54
C PRO A 508 13.17 -20.43 -19.94
N ALA A 509 12.02 -19.92 -20.38
CA ALA A 509 11.50 -20.23 -21.73
C ALA A 509 12.37 -19.67 -22.87
N VAL A 510 13.23 -18.69 -22.57
CA VAL A 510 14.13 -18.02 -23.51
C VAL A 510 15.49 -17.83 -22.84
N SER A 511 16.58 -18.09 -23.57
CA SER A 511 17.94 -17.85 -23.07
C SER A 511 18.29 -16.36 -23.07
N TYR A 512 19.22 -15.97 -22.21
CA TYR A 512 19.70 -14.59 -22.09
C TYR A 512 20.20 -14.04 -23.44
N GLU A 513 20.98 -14.82 -24.19
CA GLU A 513 21.56 -14.40 -25.48
C GLU A 513 20.48 -14.07 -26.51
N LYS A 514 19.38 -14.84 -26.51
CA LYS A 514 18.27 -14.63 -27.42
C LYS A 514 17.46 -13.40 -27.03
N SER A 515 17.20 -13.20 -25.74
CA SER A 515 16.58 -11.97 -25.23
C SER A 515 17.42 -10.75 -25.57
N LEU A 516 18.75 -10.81 -25.35
CA LEU A 516 19.67 -9.71 -25.63
C LEU A 516 19.70 -9.36 -27.12
N SER A 517 19.72 -10.36 -28.00
CA SER A 517 19.68 -10.15 -29.46
C SER A 517 18.42 -9.40 -29.90
N PHE A 518 17.24 -9.81 -29.39
CA PHE A 518 15.98 -9.12 -29.66
C PHE A 518 15.97 -7.69 -29.09
N PHE A 519 16.47 -7.51 -27.87
CA PHE A 519 16.56 -6.19 -27.24
C PHE A 519 17.45 -5.23 -28.03
N ARG A 520 18.65 -5.66 -28.42
CA ARG A 520 19.57 -4.87 -29.26
C ARG A 520 18.93 -4.44 -30.57
N LYS A 521 18.26 -5.37 -31.23
CA LYS A 521 17.53 -5.11 -32.47
C LYS A 521 16.46 -4.04 -32.28
N ALA A 522 15.65 -4.16 -31.23
CA ALA A 522 14.61 -3.16 -30.95
C ALA A 522 15.18 -1.78 -30.64
N LEU A 523 16.26 -1.67 -29.84
CA LEU A 523 16.91 -0.40 -29.58
C LEU A 523 17.44 0.25 -30.87
N SER A 524 18.05 -0.54 -31.75
CA SER A 524 18.52 -0.05 -33.05
C SER A 524 17.35 0.52 -33.88
N ILE A 525 16.23 -0.20 -33.95
CA ILE A 525 15.05 0.23 -34.72
C ILE A 525 14.44 1.50 -34.10
N LEU A 526 14.24 1.53 -32.77
CA LEU A 526 13.71 2.69 -32.05
C LEU A 526 14.58 3.94 -32.25
N ASN A 527 15.89 3.77 -32.27
CA ASN A 527 16.83 4.86 -32.50
C ASN A 527 16.87 5.32 -33.97
N SER A 528 16.48 4.47 -34.93
CA SER A 528 16.48 4.79 -36.36
C SER A 528 15.14 5.26 -36.92
N LEU A 529 14.04 5.23 -36.15
CA LEU A 529 12.73 5.68 -36.61
C LEU A 529 12.78 7.10 -37.21
N GLY A 530 12.06 7.34 -38.30
CA GLY A 530 11.88 8.69 -38.86
C GLY A 530 10.92 9.56 -38.03
N GLU A 531 10.81 10.85 -38.35
CA GLU A 531 9.87 11.76 -37.66
C GLU A 531 8.41 11.30 -37.81
N GLU A 532 8.02 10.87 -39.00
CA GLU A 532 6.66 10.40 -39.28
C GLU A 532 6.30 9.17 -38.43
N GLU A 533 7.19 8.16 -38.38
CA GLU A 533 6.98 6.94 -37.60
C GLU A 533 7.02 7.21 -36.08
N THR A 534 7.85 8.15 -35.66
CA THR A 534 7.86 8.64 -34.28
C THR A 534 6.55 9.34 -33.93
N GLY A 535 6.00 10.10 -34.87
CA GLY A 535 4.68 10.71 -34.76
C GLY A 535 3.60 9.65 -34.55
N TYR A 536 3.60 8.57 -35.34
CA TYR A 536 2.68 7.44 -35.17
C TYR A 536 2.80 6.77 -33.81
N LEU A 537 4.02 6.54 -33.33
CA LEU A 537 4.24 6.02 -31.99
C LEU A 537 3.66 7.02 -30.96
N LYS A 538 3.93 8.32 -31.08
CA LYS A 538 3.43 9.33 -30.11
C LYS A 538 1.92 9.60 -30.18
N LEU A 539 1.26 9.30 -31.30
CA LEU A 539 -0.20 9.50 -31.50
C LEU A 539 -1.05 8.53 -30.65
N ASP A 540 -0.60 7.28 -30.47
CA ASP A 540 -1.21 6.31 -29.53
C ASP A 540 -0.49 6.36 -28.18
N SER A 541 -0.85 7.39 -27.44
CA SER A 541 -0.04 7.91 -26.33
C SER A 541 -0.02 6.97 -25.12
N ALA A 542 -1.05 6.15 -24.86
CA ALA A 542 -1.02 5.17 -23.77
C ALA A 542 -0.24 3.89 -24.13
N TYR A 543 -0.43 3.35 -25.34
CA TYR A 543 0.28 2.15 -25.79
C TYR A 543 1.77 2.40 -25.95
N SER A 544 2.14 3.57 -26.45
CA SER A 544 3.53 3.96 -26.62
C SER A 544 4.24 4.21 -25.30
N LEU A 545 3.56 4.77 -24.29
CA LEU A 545 4.11 4.81 -22.94
C LEU A 545 4.37 3.40 -22.37
N LYS A 546 3.51 2.41 -22.65
CA LYS A 546 3.76 1.01 -22.25
C LYS A 546 4.98 0.43 -22.92
N ILE A 547 5.14 0.68 -24.23
CA ILE A 547 6.32 0.23 -24.99
C ILE A 547 7.60 0.87 -24.43
N ILE A 548 7.61 2.20 -24.29
CA ILE A 548 8.75 2.97 -23.79
C ILE A 548 9.13 2.50 -22.37
N TYR A 549 8.15 2.42 -21.47
CA TYR A 549 8.33 1.91 -20.11
C TYR A 549 8.99 0.53 -20.10
N GLN A 550 8.49 -0.39 -20.93
CA GLN A 550 8.97 -1.77 -20.91
C GLN A 550 10.40 -1.90 -21.46
N TYR A 551 10.73 -1.17 -22.53
CA TYR A 551 12.09 -1.15 -23.06
C TYR A 551 13.07 -0.52 -22.08
N ASP A 552 12.66 0.53 -21.38
CA ASP A 552 13.48 1.12 -20.34
C ASP A 552 13.65 0.17 -19.14
N MET A 553 12.60 -0.55 -18.73
CA MET A 553 12.71 -1.60 -17.71
C MET A 553 13.72 -2.68 -18.12
N PHE A 554 13.70 -3.13 -19.38
CA PHE A 554 14.71 -4.06 -19.91
C PHE A 554 16.12 -3.45 -19.90
N ALA A 555 16.26 -2.16 -20.26
CA ALA A 555 17.54 -1.46 -20.20
C ALA A 555 18.12 -1.46 -18.77
N ARG A 556 17.28 -1.16 -17.76
CA ARG A 556 17.68 -1.19 -16.33
C ARG A 556 18.15 -2.57 -15.88
N GLU A 557 17.41 -3.62 -16.26
CA GLU A 557 17.82 -5.00 -15.96
C GLU A 557 19.18 -5.32 -16.59
N TRP A 558 19.37 -4.98 -17.86
CA TRP A 558 20.66 -5.20 -18.51
C TRP A 558 21.79 -4.42 -17.83
N GLU A 559 21.58 -3.15 -17.49
CA GLU A 559 22.58 -2.30 -16.81
C GLU A 559 22.99 -2.88 -15.44
N LEU A 560 22.03 -3.36 -14.65
CA LEU A 560 22.29 -3.92 -13.33
C LEU A 560 23.03 -5.27 -13.37
N PHE A 561 22.80 -6.07 -14.42
CA PHE A 561 23.34 -7.44 -14.51
C PHE A 561 24.41 -7.63 -15.59
N ASN A 562 24.84 -6.56 -16.27
CA ASN A 562 25.92 -6.63 -17.24
C ASN A 562 27.28 -6.82 -16.54
N LYS A 563 27.82 -8.04 -16.62
CA LYS A 563 29.16 -8.39 -16.08
C LYS A 563 30.30 -8.08 -17.05
N GLU A 564 30.01 -7.66 -18.28
CA GLU A 564 30.97 -7.39 -19.34
C GLU A 564 31.10 -5.88 -19.61
N SER A 565 31.14 -5.05 -18.57
CA SER A 565 31.09 -3.57 -18.67
C SER A 565 32.09 -2.99 -19.66
N ASP A 566 33.23 -3.65 -19.87
CA ASP A 566 34.36 -3.14 -20.64
C ASP A 566 34.43 -3.70 -22.08
N SER A 567 33.44 -4.50 -22.52
CA SER A 567 33.42 -5.05 -23.88
C SER A 567 32.92 -4.00 -24.90
N SER A 568 33.44 -4.06 -26.14
CA SER A 568 32.96 -3.18 -27.22
C SER A 568 31.48 -3.37 -27.53
N GLN A 569 30.97 -4.59 -27.33
CA GLN A 569 29.55 -4.91 -27.46
C GLN A 569 28.72 -4.25 -26.34
N SER A 570 29.20 -4.24 -25.10
CA SER A 570 28.54 -3.55 -23.99
C SER A 570 28.50 -2.04 -24.20
N ALA A 571 29.59 -1.44 -24.69
CA ALA A 571 29.66 -0.02 -25.00
C ALA A 571 28.64 0.38 -26.10
N ASP A 572 28.49 -0.44 -27.15
CA ASP A 572 27.48 -0.24 -28.20
C ASP A 572 26.05 -0.29 -27.64
N ILE A 573 25.74 -1.25 -26.77
CA ILE A 573 24.43 -1.37 -26.14
C ILE A 573 24.14 -0.17 -25.23
N ALA A 574 25.10 0.21 -24.38
CA ALA A 574 24.97 1.37 -23.51
C ALA A 574 24.74 2.67 -24.31
N GLY A 575 25.47 2.87 -25.42
CA GLY A 575 25.26 3.99 -26.33
C GLY A 575 23.87 4.01 -26.96
N ASN A 576 23.33 2.84 -27.33
CA ASN A 576 21.98 2.72 -27.86
C ASN A 576 20.89 2.95 -26.80
N ILE A 577 21.11 2.53 -25.56
CA ILE A 577 20.20 2.83 -24.43
C ILE A 577 20.17 4.34 -24.18
N CYS A 578 21.33 5.00 -24.17
CA CYS A 578 21.41 6.44 -23.95
C CYS A 578 20.59 7.21 -25.00
N LYS A 579 20.81 6.93 -26.30
CA LYS A 579 20.04 7.53 -27.40
C LYS A 579 18.53 7.28 -27.29
N PHE A 580 18.13 6.07 -26.86
CA PHE A 580 16.74 5.74 -26.65
C PHE A 580 16.12 6.60 -25.54
N ARG A 581 16.81 6.74 -24.40
CA ARG A 581 16.33 7.56 -23.27
C ARG A 581 16.27 9.04 -23.62
N GLU A 582 17.29 9.59 -24.29
CA GLU A 582 17.29 10.97 -24.78
C GLU A 582 16.08 11.27 -25.69
N ARG A 583 15.66 10.29 -26.48
CA ARG A 583 14.56 10.44 -27.44
C ARG A 583 13.16 10.28 -26.82
N PHE A 584 13.01 9.39 -25.84
CA PHE A 584 11.69 8.97 -25.35
C PHE A 584 11.42 9.22 -23.86
N LEU A 585 12.45 9.29 -23.00
CA LEU A 585 12.33 9.58 -21.57
C LEU A 585 12.73 11.02 -21.29
N THR A 586 11.87 11.93 -21.72
CA THR A 586 12.09 13.38 -21.62
C THR A 586 11.33 13.98 -20.45
N ALA A 587 11.67 15.21 -20.07
CA ALA A 587 10.99 15.92 -18.98
C ALA A 587 9.47 16.16 -19.21
N SER A 588 8.96 16.03 -20.45
CA SER A 588 7.52 16.13 -20.74
C SER A 588 6.75 14.83 -20.47
N LEU A 589 7.45 13.73 -20.16
CA LEU A 589 6.84 12.42 -19.94
C LEU A 589 5.83 12.39 -18.78
N PRO A 590 6.07 13.04 -17.63
CA PRO A 590 5.09 13.11 -16.54
C PRO A 590 3.80 13.83 -16.98
N GLU A 591 3.93 14.96 -17.66
CA GLU A 591 2.78 15.75 -18.14
C GLU A 591 1.95 14.98 -19.17
N GLN A 592 2.63 14.29 -20.10
CA GLN A 592 1.97 13.40 -21.05
C GLN A 592 1.22 12.28 -20.33
N PHE A 593 1.85 11.62 -19.35
CA PHE A 593 1.22 10.56 -18.59
C PHE A 593 0.02 11.03 -17.77
N THR A 594 0.14 12.19 -17.09
CA THR A 594 -0.97 12.81 -16.36
C THR A 594 -2.12 13.16 -17.29
N THR A 595 -1.83 13.75 -18.45
CA THR A 595 -2.86 14.05 -19.47
C THR A 595 -3.61 12.79 -19.87
N LEU A 596 -2.93 11.66 -20.03
CA LEU A 596 -3.56 10.40 -20.43
C LEU A 596 -4.33 9.69 -19.32
N LEU A 597 -3.90 9.87 -18.08
CA LEU A 597 -4.68 9.45 -16.93
C LEU A 597 -5.97 10.27 -16.84
N GLU A 598 -5.87 11.60 -16.98
CA GLU A 598 -7.00 12.52 -16.90
C GLU A 598 -7.94 12.41 -18.11
N SER A 599 -7.41 12.11 -19.29
CA SER A 599 -8.18 11.90 -20.52
C SER A 599 -8.64 10.44 -20.69
N HIS A 600 -8.56 9.62 -19.64
CA HIS A 600 -9.10 8.26 -19.60
C HIS A 600 -8.47 7.27 -20.62
N LYS A 601 -7.25 7.53 -21.07
CA LYS A 601 -6.51 6.66 -22.02
C LYS A 601 -5.68 5.58 -21.34
N ILE A 602 -5.26 5.81 -20.09
CA ILE A 602 -4.52 4.81 -19.29
C ILE A 602 -5.45 4.13 -18.30
N LYS A 603 -5.51 2.79 -18.43
CA LYS A 603 -6.62 2.00 -17.89
C LYS A 603 -6.28 0.93 -16.86
N ASN A 604 -4.99 0.76 -16.57
CA ASN A 604 -4.54 -0.36 -15.74
C ASN A 604 -3.77 0.20 -14.55
N ILE A 605 -4.30 0.04 -13.33
CA ILE A 605 -3.69 0.57 -12.11
C ILE A 605 -2.30 -0.03 -11.88
N GLY A 606 -2.11 -1.32 -12.18
CA GLY A 606 -0.77 -1.93 -12.18
C GLY A 606 0.22 -1.23 -13.12
N PHE A 607 -0.24 -0.74 -14.28
CA PHE A 607 0.58 0.10 -15.17
C PHE A 607 0.79 1.49 -14.60
N VAL A 608 -0.21 2.07 -13.91
CA VAL A 608 -0.05 3.37 -13.23
C VAL A 608 1.06 3.33 -12.19
N VAL A 609 1.05 2.30 -11.33
CA VAL A 609 2.10 2.10 -10.31
C VAL A 609 3.47 1.94 -10.96
N LYS A 610 3.57 1.07 -11.97
CA LYS A 610 4.81 0.84 -12.72
C LYS A 610 5.35 2.10 -13.37
N PHE A 611 4.48 2.91 -13.97
CA PHE A 611 4.89 4.12 -14.64
C PHE A 611 5.38 5.18 -13.63
N TYR A 612 4.70 5.37 -12.50
CA TYR A 612 5.20 6.24 -11.44
C TYR A 612 6.53 5.75 -10.86
N THR A 613 6.71 4.44 -10.68
CA THR A 613 8.01 3.84 -10.34
C THR A 613 9.09 4.18 -11.37
N ALA A 614 8.74 4.19 -12.66
CA ALA A 614 9.69 4.60 -13.69
C ALA A 614 10.05 6.09 -13.65
N LEU A 615 9.08 6.96 -13.33
CA LEU A 615 9.34 8.39 -13.14
C LEU A 615 10.26 8.64 -11.93
N VAL A 616 10.06 7.90 -10.83
CA VAL A 616 10.97 7.95 -9.66
C VAL A 616 12.37 7.48 -10.02
N TRP A 617 12.49 6.38 -10.76
CA TRP A 617 13.80 5.83 -11.12
C TRP A 617 14.67 6.78 -11.94
N HIS A 618 14.05 7.64 -12.74
CA HIS A 618 14.72 8.62 -13.61
C HIS A 618 14.72 10.04 -13.04
N ASP A 619 14.40 10.20 -11.75
CA ASP A 619 14.38 11.49 -11.07
C ASP A 619 13.43 12.51 -11.72
N HIS A 620 12.40 12.05 -12.44
CA HIS A 620 11.34 12.90 -13.01
C HIS A 620 10.23 13.18 -12.01
N LEU A 621 10.14 12.39 -10.94
CA LEU A 621 9.17 12.57 -9.87
C LEU A 621 9.79 12.13 -8.54
N GLU A 622 9.64 12.95 -7.50
CA GLU A 622 10.11 12.58 -6.16
C GLU A 622 9.31 11.37 -5.63
N PRO A 623 9.95 10.43 -4.89
CA PRO A 623 9.29 9.22 -4.39
C PRO A 623 7.95 9.49 -3.70
N MET A 624 7.89 10.53 -2.86
CA MET A 624 6.68 10.87 -2.12
C MET A 624 5.53 11.36 -3.00
N ASP A 625 5.81 12.04 -4.12
CA ASP A 625 4.74 12.47 -5.04
C ASP A 625 4.22 11.30 -5.86
N ALA A 626 5.11 10.41 -6.29
CA ALA A 626 4.73 9.16 -6.93
C ALA A 626 3.86 8.33 -5.99
N LEU A 627 4.23 8.22 -4.72
CA LEU A 627 3.47 7.48 -3.72
C LEU A 627 2.06 8.01 -3.55
N LYS A 628 1.85 9.33 -3.52
CA LYS A 628 0.49 9.90 -3.44
C LYS A 628 -0.38 9.48 -4.61
N GLN A 629 0.17 9.52 -5.81
CA GLN A 629 -0.59 9.13 -6.99
C GLN A 629 -0.86 7.63 -6.98
N ILE A 630 0.14 6.82 -6.62
CA ILE A 630 -0.03 5.38 -6.40
C ILE A 630 -1.13 5.10 -5.38
N ILE A 631 -1.14 5.80 -4.24
CA ILE A 631 -2.18 5.70 -3.21
C ILE A 631 -3.55 6.06 -3.78
N LYS A 632 -3.66 7.20 -4.47
CA LYS A 632 -4.91 7.63 -5.12
C LYS A 632 -5.47 6.54 -6.02
N TYR A 633 -4.63 5.88 -6.81
CA TYR A 633 -5.06 4.84 -7.74
C TYR A 633 -5.16 3.43 -7.11
N SER A 634 -4.57 3.21 -5.93
CA SER A 634 -4.65 1.94 -5.19
C SER A 634 -6.04 1.62 -4.65
N ALA A 635 -6.92 2.62 -4.57
CA ALA A 635 -8.30 2.44 -4.14
C ALA A 635 -9.14 1.62 -5.15
N TYR A 636 -8.67 1.52 -6.40
CA TYR A 636 -9.42 0.94 -7.50
C TYR A 636 -8.96 -0.49 -7.87
N ASP A 637 -7.78 -0.93 -7.43
CA ASP A 637 -7.25 -2.28 -7.69
C ASP A 637 -6.14 -2.64 -6.69
N LYS A 638 -6.03 -3.93 -6.38
CA LYS A 638 -5.01 -4.44 -5.47
C LYS A 638 -3.64 -4.31 -6.11
N ILE A 639 -2.78 -3.47 -5.54
CA ILE A 639 -1.38 -3.38 -5.96
C ILE A 639 -0.65 -4.68 -5.58
N LYS A 640 0.01 -5.29 -6.57
CA LYS A 640 0.81 -6.50 -6.35
C LYS A 640 2.03 -6.17 -5.49
N ALA A 641 2.43 -7.11 -4.63
CA ALA A 641 3.60 -6.93 -3.77
C ALA A 641 4.87 -6.63 -4.59
N SER A 642 4.99 -7.23 -5.78
CA SER A 642 6.06 -6.94 -6.74
C SER A 642 6.04 -5.51 -7.27
N ASP A 643 4.88 -4.92 -7.56
CA ASP A 643 4.79 -3.56 -8.06
C ASP A 643 5.22 -2.55 -6.98
N LEU A 644 4.85 -2.79 -5.71
CA LEU A 644 5.33 -2.02 -4.57
C LEU A 644 6.82 -2.22 -4.31
N PHE A 645 7.34 -3.45 -4.45
CA PHE A 645 8.75 -3.73 -4.28
C PHE A 645 9.60 -2.88 -5.23
N TYR A 646 9.20 -2.81 -6.50
CA TYR A 646 9.91 -2.01 -7.50
C TYR A 646 9.81 -0.50 -7.24
N TYR A 647 8.70 -0.02 -6.65
CA TYR A 647 8.60 1.34 -6.16
C TYR A 647 9.61 1.61 -5.03
N GLU A 648 9.67 0.74 -4.01
CA GLU A 648 10.62 0.87 -2.88
C GLU A 648 12.08 0.79 -3.38
N LEU A 649 12.37 -0.06 -4.35
CA LEU A 649 13.68 -0.17 -5.01
C LEU A 649 14.06 1.13 -5.72
N ALA A 650 13.12 1.73 -6.47
CA ALA A 650 13.34 3.01 -7.13
C ALA A 650 13.56 4.14 -6.12
N ALA A 651 12.75 4.21 -5.06
CA ALA A 651 12.92 5.18 -3.99
C ALA A 651 14.29 5.02 -3.30
N TYR A 652 14.70 3.80 -2.98
CA TYR A 652 16.01 3.50 -2.39
C TYR A 652 17.17 3.98 -3.28
N LYS A 653 17.09 3.76 -4.59
CA LYS A 653 18.10 4.23 -5.57
C LYS A 653 18.30 5.75 -5.47
N VAL A 654 17.21 6.53 -5.46
CA VAL A 654 17.27 8.01 -5.37
C VAL A 654 18.06 8.46 -4.13
N PHE A 655 17.85 7.79 -2.99
CA PHE A 655 18.58 8.09 -1.76
C PHE A 655 20.04 7.60 -1.76
N MET A 656 20.39 6.62 -2.59
CA MET A 656 21.79 6.16 -2.72
C MET A 656 22.65 7.09 -3.58
N LEU A 657 22.04 7.80 -4.53
CA LEU A 657 22.76 8.60 -5.54
C LEU A 657 22.84 10.11 -5.24
N LYS A 658 22.15 10.63 -4.22
CA LYS A 658 22.29 12.04 -3.82
C LYS A 658 23.65 12.27 -3.15
N GLU A 659 24.65 12.72 -3.92
CA GLU A 659 25.91 13.25 -3.39
C GLU A 659 25.75 14.73 -2.94
N GLY A 660 26.44 15.13 -1.87
CA GLY A 660 26.49 16.54 -1.41
C GLY A 660 25.56 16.89 -0.25
N ILE A 661 25.30 15.95 0.66
CA ILE A 661 24.32 16.08 1.73
C ILE A 661 24.97 16.63 3.03
N SER A 662 24.32 17.59 3.69
CA SER A 662 24.78 18.16 4.97
C SER A 662 24.74 17.11 6.10
N VAL A 663 25.46 17.35 7.22
CA VAL A 663 25.53 16.36 8.32
C VAL A 663 24.16 16.06 8.96
N SER A 664 23.25 17.02 9.02
CA SER A 664 21.87 16.79 9.50
C SER A 664 21.05 15.94 8.54
N ASP A 665 21.26 16.14 7.24
CA ASP A 665 20.55 15.40 6.21
C ASP A 665 21.11 13.96 6.06
N ALA A 666 22.35 13.70 6.48
CA ALA A 666 22.97 12.38 6.44
C ALA A 666 22.30 11.36 7.39
N VAL A 667 21.85 11.80 8.58
CA VAL A 667 21.11 10.94 9.53
C VAL A 667 19.74 10.59 8.97
N THR A 668 19.04 11.57 8.39
CA THR A 668 17.75 11.38 7.73
C THR A 668 17.87 10.46 6.51
N LEU A 669 18.98 10.59 5.76
CA LEU A 669 19.28 9.74 4.61
C LEU A 669 19.50 8.29 5.01
N GLU A 670 20.31 8.04 6.05
CA GLU A 670 20.58 6.69 6.54
C GLU A 670 19.32 6.03 7.10
N HIS A 671 18.47 6.83 7.77
CA HIS A 671 17.15 6.37 8.18
C HIS A 671 16.28 5.95 6.98
N ALA A 672 16.19 6.80 5.95
CA ALA A 672 15.40 6.52 4.74
C ALA A 672 15.94 5.29 3.96
N LYS A 673 17.26 5.13 3.86
CA LYS A 673 17.89 3.93 3.26
C LYS A 673 17.49 2.66 4.00
N ASN A 674 17.63 2.67 5.33
CA ASN A 674 17.26 1.52 6.15
C ASN A 674 15.76 1.23 6.10
N TYR A 675 14.92 2.26 6.03
CA TYR A 675 13.47 2.16 5.85
C TYR A 675 13.11 1.40 4.56
N HIS A 676 13.54 1.90 3.40
CA HIS A 676 13.21 1.28 2.11
C HIS A 676 13.79 -0.14 1.99
N ARG A 677 14.99 -0.37 2.54
CA ARG A 677 15.60 -1.71 2.57
C ARG A 677 14.76 -2.72 3.35
N LYS A 678 14.27 -2.34 4.54
CA LYS A 678 13.39 -3.21 5.35
C LYS A 678 12.07 -3.50 4.64
N ASN A 679 11.45 -2.50 4.00
CA ASN A 679 10.23 -2.68 3.23
C ASN A 679 10.43 -3.66 2.06
N MET A 680 11.52 -3.52 1.31
CA MET A 680 11.86 -4.44 0.23
C MET A 680 11.97 -5.89 0.74
N ILE A 681 12.60 -6.12 1.89
CA ILE A 681 12.72 -7.46 2.50
C ILE A 681 11.33 -8.03 2.83
N GLN A 682 10.46 -7.26 3.47
CA GLN A 682 9.09 -7.69 3.78
C GLN A 682 8.30 -8.03 2.51
N LEU A 683 8.44 -7.22 1.46
CA LEU A 683 7.79 -7.44 0.18
C LEU A 683 8.35 -8.70 -0.51
N LEU A 684 9.64 -9.00 -0.42
CA LEU A 684 10.23 -10.24 -0.94
C LEU A 684 9.58 -11.49 -0.34
N PHE A 685 9.32 -11.51 0.97
CA PHE A 685 8.59 -12.62 1.61
C PHE A 685 7.16 -12.76 1.07
N ARG A 686 6.46 -11.64 0.86
CA ARG A 686 5.10 -11.64 0.29
C ARG A 686 5.09 -12.11 -1.15
N ILE A 687 6.04 -11.66 -1.98
CA ILE A 687 6.20 -12.09 -3.37
C ILE A 687 6.47 -13.58 -3.41
N LYS A 688 7.40 -14.10 -2.59
CA LYS A 688 7.70 -15.53 -2.50
C LYS A 688 6.47 -16.37 -2.18
N ARG A 689 5.60 -15.87 -1.29
CA ARG A 689 4.40 -16.58 -0.83
C ARG A 689 3.25 -16.55 -1.84
N SER A 690 3.09 -15.47 -2.60
CA SER A 690 1.83 -15.16 -3.30
C SER A 690 1.96 -14.87 -4.79
N GLU A 691 3.18 -14.78 -5.32
CA GLU A 691 3.43 -14.44 -6.73
C GLU A 691 4.29 -15.52 -7.43
N PRO A 692 4.29 -15.56 -8.78
CA PRO A 692 5.09 -16.53 -9.53
C PRO A 692 6.57 -16.50 -9.15
N VAL A 693 7.20 -17.67 -9.14
CA VAL A 693 8.60 -17.83 -8.70
C VAL A 693 9.58 -16.92 -9.44
N TYR A 694 9.44 -16.76 -10.76
CA TYR A 694 10.28 -15.82 -11.51
C TYR A 694 10.19 -14.37 -11.02
N LYS A 695 9.04 -13.92 -10.51
CA LYS A 695 8.94 -12.56 -9.93
C LYS A 695 9.73 -12.46 -8.63
N PHE A 696 9.69 -13.49 -7.79
CA PHE A 696 10.50 -13.54 -6.57
C PHE A 696 11.99 -13.52 -6.89
N HIS A 697 12.45 -14.38 -7.81
CA HIS A 697 13.87 -14.43 -8.18
C HIS A 697 14.38 -13.11 -8.75
N LYS A 698 13.58 -12.43 -9.59
CA LYS A 698 13.93 -11.10 -10.11
C LYS A 698 14.03 -10.06 -9.02
N ALA A 699 12.98 -9.91 -8.21
CA ALA A 699 12.97 -8.97 -7.10
C ALA A 699 14.15 -9.23 -6.14
N ARG A 700 14.44 -10.50 -5.85
CA ARG A 700 15.59 -10.88 -5.02
C ARG A 700 16.90 -10.43 -5.64
N LEU A 701 17.13 -10.72 -6.92
CA LEU A 701 18.37 -10.33 -7.59
C LEU A 701 18.50 -8.80 -7.70
N ASP A 702 17.41 -8.09 -8.00
CA ASP A 702 17.40 -6.63 -8.05
C ASP A 702 17.74 -6.00 -6.69
N PHE A 703 17.17 -6.55 -5.61
CA PHE A 703 17.54 -6.18 -4.24
C PHE A 703 19.03 -6.42 -3.98
N GLU A 704 19.52 -7.63 -4.24
CA GLU A 704 20.91 -8.02 -3.98
C GLU A 704 21.89 -7.16 -4.80
N GLY A 705 21.56 -6.87 -6.06
CA GLY A 705 22.36 -6.05 -6.95
C GLY A 705 22.43 -4.58 -6.53
N LEU A 706 21.31 -4.00 -6.09
CA LEU A 706 21.27 -2.60 -5.71
C LEU A 706 21.78 -2.34 -4.28
N THR A 707 21.45 -3.21 -3.32
CA THR A 707 21.86 -3.04 -1.91
C THR A 707 23.19 -3.71 -1.58
N GLN A 708 23.79 -4.45 -2.52
CA GLN A 708 25.01 -5.25 -2.33
C GLN A 708 24.94 -6.20 -1.11
N THR A 709 23.72 -6.60 -0.72
CA THR A 709 23.46 -7.47 0.42
C THR A 709 22.78 -8.72 -0.09
N ARG A 710 23.31 -9.91 0.25
CA ARG A 710 22.63 -11.17 -0.08
C ARG A 710 21.32 -11.30 0.70
N PHE A 711 20.24 -11.67 0.00
CA PHE A 711 19.01 -12.05 0.65
C PHE A 711 19.16 -13.48 1.18
N LYS A 712 19.09 -13.64 2.51
CA LYS A 712 19.11 -14.95 3.16
C LYS A 712 17.81 -15.13 3.93
N ILE A 713 17.11 -16.21 3.62
CA ILE A 713 15.86 -16.57 4.29
C ILE A 713 16.12 -16.89 5.78
N ASP A 714 17.24 -17.54 6.10
CA ASP A 714 17.51 -18.10 7.44
C ASP A 714 18.28 -17.17 8.40
N HIS A 715 18.91 -16.09 7.91
CA HIS A 715 19.68 -15.19 8.80
C HIS A 715 18.81 -14.32 9.72
N PHE A 716 17.51 -14.19 9.41
CA PHE A 716 16.60 -13.40 10.23
C PHE A 716 16.02 -14.21 11.41
N SER A 717 15.96 -15.55 11.31
CA SER A 717 15.74 -16.41 12.48
C SER A 717 16.94 -16.49 13.42
N GLU A 718 18.17 -16.36 12.90
CA GLU A 718 19.40 -16.42 13.71
C GLU A 718 19.69 -15.12 14.48
N THR A 719 19.33 -13.96 13.93
CA THR A 719 19.51 -12.67 14.65
C THR A 719 18.49 -12.46 15.76
N ILE A 720 17.27 -13.00 15.62
CA ILE A 720 16.26 -13.01 16.71
C ILE A 720 16.72 -13.91 17.87
N SER A 721 17.58 -14.89 17.61
CA SER A 721 18.07 -15.83 18.63
C SER A 721 19.27 -15.30 19.44
N GLN A 722 19.85 -14.15 19.06
CA GLN A 722 20.98 -13.53 19.78
C GLN A 722 20.59 -12.27 20.57
N GLU A 723 19.34 -11.81 20.47
CA GLU A 723 18.77 -10.74 21.31
C GLU A 723 17.53 -11.23 22.10
N ILE A 724 17.64 -12.40 22.75
CA ILE A 724 16.75 -12.82 23.85
C ILE A 724 17.56 -12.97 25.14
#